data_AF-A0A7H8R2Y0-F1
#
_entry.id   AF-A0A7H8R2Y0-F1
#
_cell.length_a   1.000
_cell.length_b   1.000
_cell.length_c   1.000
_cell.angle_alpha   90.00
_cell.angle_beta   90.00
_cell.angle_gamma   90.00
#
_symmetry.space_group_name_H-M   'P 1'
#
loop_
_entity.id
_entity.type
_entity.pdbx_description
1 polymer ?
#
loop_
_entity_poly.entity_id
_entity_poly.type
_entity_poly.pdbx_seq_one_letter_code
_entity_poly.pdbx_strand_id
1 'polypeptide(L)'
;MSYPPPYNTGQYPSQYPQYLQQLPPNPPHPPPHPAPVPQQQYNVSPNVHYQHYPGAYGYPQAVLPQYVPGYGQQPMQQQPSPQQFQSPVIHQQQLQQQQQQQQQQQQQQQQQQQQQQQQQQQQQQQQQQQQQQQQQQQQHQQQQLQQNQQRISHPLPPQSPQIQQQQRQQQFHSPVTQQQHIPPQQHHLQHQLQQQQQQQQQHYQQHQHQHQVPQHSQHSQPQQPPLLQFVNPADTFAAPAIHGTAPGSGSYTNGSPPAPSPVPQYAAAPPSVPTGQPLAPYHTASSETKEKQYTSMTPPTTTPLPPQSTNPTPTPLRPDPQARKASSSPFNLVPQVVIPSPGHLQQMSPKTPAVAAPQAPQVQARAPDEDVDYQTLLLALADEYLNAAHGKGTTLALSKNSVDLADYYKLVATGLGCLEAAQVNFRLPPRTEALTRLRYARILIEETDNDVEAETALSKGIEVCERNKLVDLKYTMQQLLARMLHKSNPKAAVKAIDNMIQEVETYRYVPWEYAFRLLRVSLALSSGSHQEFVHAIHNLHKLSSLATRNGDKLVAVVASLMEALAHLQLSTNSDSVEQAQNAVAAARRHQLDPSVQDIPQIGSMVQMVDISCSLLEYDLNQASQKLQIMQTLMDQRINDSRWRDDGSFSIPLNSKPPPTQGEMGDILRIEEGKLCLTLSWLPQHDLYALCYFLSSVTLGSKNSHDGRKAEKYLQEGLRMVRGNFKAPEEIEESFVAAGKRVEWRRILHCNILLHQMFLACARTDWDAAGQTLKDLRAATEQLGTAVPETVKCLMQYAMGVISQGTGDLTSALAAFGSPILSLSSSSKTTRNDPRRDTAILAALNTILIIREPSHYAHGRLNEVLSTVEPLCLSSSNKYIQAAYYLVCAIVHTDSTIQTKQYLQQALQSATAISNSQITCVTLTFMSWKYFRGVVGEQSEKSARASRAMAKKANDRLWVSVTDELLAETLDRQGKTDEAHAVREEADRVLMGLPAPLKHAEYR
;
A
#
# COMPACT_ATOMS: atom_id res chain seq x y z
N MET A 1 9.87 -16.54 33.52
CA MET A 1 10.85 -16.03 34.52
C MET A 1 10.50 -14.57 34.77
N SER A 2 10.61 -14.11 36.02
CA SER A 2 10.23 -12.75 36.42
C SER A 2 11.41 -12.09 37.12
N TYR A 3 11.81 -10.90 36.68
CA TYR A 3 12.89 -10.11 37.31
C TYR A 3 12.48 -8.63 37.42
N PRO A 4 13.03 -7.87 38.40
CA PRO A 4 12.50 -6.57 38.82
C PRO A 4 13.12 -5.37 38.08
N PRO A 5 12.56 -4.15 38.22
CA PRO A 5 13.09 -2.94 37.60
C PRO A 5 14.32 -2.36 38.36
N PRO A 6 15.24 -1.67 37.66
CA PRO A 6 16.33 -0.94 38.29
C PRO A 6 15.88 0.43 38.83
N TYR A 7 16.59 0.95 39.85
CA TYR A 7 16.36 2.28 40.43
C TYR A 7 17.59 3.21 40.28
N ASN A 8 17.31 4.51 40.24
CA ASN A 8 18.25 5.63 40.10
C ASN A 8 19.49 5.62 41.01
N THR A 9 20.54 6.31 40.56
CA THR A 9 21.71 6.70 41.37
C THR A 9 22.05 8.20 41.26
N GLY A 10 22.17 8.86 42.41
CA GLY A 10 22.93 10.12 42.60
C GLY A 10 22.16 11.44 42.37
N GLN A 11 22.40 12.52 43.14
CA GLN A 11 23.35 12.77 44.24
C GLN A 11 22.82 13.85 45.23
N TYR A 12 23.64 14.18 46.23
CA TYR A 12 23.60 15.33 47.20
C TYR A 12 23.08 15.04 48.64
N PRO A 13 23.70 15.64 49.69
CA PRO A 13 24.61 14.81 50.50
C PRO A 13 24.55 14.99 52.05
N SER A 14 25.43 14.26 52.73
CA SER A 14 26.07 14.59 54.02
C SER A 14 25.21 14.67 55.30
N GLN A 15 25.29 13.62 56.13
CA GLN A 15 25.93 13.68 57.47
C GLN A 15 25.99 12.29 58.16
N TYR A 16 26.99 12.12 59.04
CA TYR A 16 27.26 11.03 59.99
C TYR A 16 27.45 11.69 61.38
N PRO A 17 27.36 11.02 62.56
CA PRO A 17 28.03 9.74 62.87
C PRO A 17 27.38 8.82 63.95
N GLN A 18 28.17 7.84 64.44
CA GLN A 18 28.04 7.01 65.67
C GLN A 18 27.11 5.78 65.63
N TYR A 19 27.38 4.70 66.39
CA TYR A 19 28.64 3.98 66.71
C TYR A 19 28.28 2.61 67.36
N LEU A 20 29.27 1.74 67.53
CA LEU A 20 29.26 0.39 68.16
C LEU A 20 28.60 -0.76 67.35
N GLN A 21 28.98 -2.05 67.50
CA GLN A 21 30.28 -2.74 67.63
C GLN A 21 30.03 -4.19 68.08
N GLN A 22 30.37 -5.21 67.26
CA GLN A 22 31.02 -6.47 67.69
C GLN A 22 31.34 -7.40 66.49
N LEU A 23 32.43 -8.16 66.65
CA LEU A 23 33.04 -9.20 65.80
C LEU A 23 33.42 -10.37 66.76
N PRO A 24 33.79 -11.62 66.36
CA PRO A 24 34.67 -11.98 65.24
C PRO A 24 34.29 -13.34 64.51
N PRO A 25 35.17 -14.32 64.14
CA PRO A 25 35.62 -14.44 62.74
C PRO A 25 35.72 -15.86 62.09
N ASN A 26 35.73 -15.93 60.73
CA ASN A 26 36.40 -16.93 59.84
C ASN A 26 36.01 -18.44 59.96
N PRO A 27 36.40 -19.36 59.02
CA PRO A 27 37.40 -19.30 57.92
C PRO A 27 36.84 -19.65 56.50
N PRO A 28 37.67 -19.65 55.41
CA PRO A 28 37.20 -19.77 54.01
C PRO A 28 37.31 -21.18 53.39
N HIS A 29 36.54 -21.46 52.32
CA HIS A 29 36.61 -22.69 51.50
C HIS A 29 36.12 -22.47 50.04
N PRO A 30 36.20 -23.45 49.09
CA PRO A 30 36.81 -23.23 47.76
C PRO A 30 35.79 -23.21 46.58
N PRO A 31 36.21 -23.12 45.28
CA PRO A 31 35.28 -22.82 44.17
C PRO A 31 34.48 -24.04 43.65
N PRO A 32 33.37 -23.82 42.92
CA PRO A 32 32.40 -24.87 42.57
C PRO A 32 32.73 -25.68 41.31
N HIS A 33 32.31 -26.96 41.31
CA HIS A 33 32.31 -27.86 40.15
C HIS A 33 30.95 -27.85 39.39
N PRO A 34 30.93 -28.13 38.06
CA PRO A 34 29.70 -28.21 37.26
C PRO A 34 29.23 -29.65 36.96
N ALA A 35 27.91 -29.88 36.94
CA ALA A 35 27.23 -31.07 36.40
C ALA A 35 25.69 -30.87 36.38
N PRO A 36 24.88 -31.65 35.62
CA PRO A 36 25.18 -32.37 34.37
C PRO A 36 24.17 -32.04 33.22
N VAL A 37 24.44 -32.56 32.01
CA VAL A 37 23.51 -32.54 30.86
C VAL A 37 23.37 -33.97 30.30
N PRO A 38 22.15 -34.48 30.02
CA PRO A 38 21.98 -35.76 29.34
C PRO A 38 22.03 -35.59 27.80
N GLN A 39 22.86 -36.39 27.14
CA GLN A 39 22.85 -36.58 25.68
C GLN A 39 22.15 -37.90 25.32
N GLN A 40 21.57 -37.96 24.12
CA GLN A 40 21.66 -39.16 23.29
C GLN A 40 22.13 -38.75 21.88
N GLN A 41 22.85 -39.65 21.23
CA GLN A 41 23.63 -39.39 20.02
C GLN A 41 22.93 -39.97 18.78
N TYR A 42 23.26 -39.44 17.61
CA TYR A 42 23.46 -40.30 16.43
C TYR A 42 24.70 -39.84 15.66
N ASN A 43 25.39 -40.80 15.03
CA ASN A 43 26.73 -40.63 14.46
C ASN A 43 26.69 -40.50 12.92
N VAL A 44 27.80 -40.09 12.31
CA VAL A 44 27.85 -39.57 10.92
C VAL A 44 28.69 -40.45 9.98
N SER A 45 28.35 -40.39 8.66
CA SER A 45 29.20 -40.74 7.50
C SER A 45 29.45 -42.21 7.14
N PRO A 46 29.72 -42.55 5.84
CA PRO A 46 29.34 -41.88 4.58
C PRO A 46 28.90 -42.87 3.46
N ASN A 47 28.90 -42.38 2.20
CA ASN A 47 28.97 -43.08 0.90
C ASN A 47 27.70 -43.43 0.06
N VAL A 48 27.65 -42.78 -1.11
CA VAL A 48 27.52 -43.37 -2.49
C VAL A 48 26.15 -43.51 -3.19
N HIS A 49 26.02 -42.71 -4.26
CA HIS A 49 25.32 -42.91 -5.56
C HIS A 49 23.83 -42.56 -5.80
N TYR A 50 23.58 -42.21 -7.07
CA TYR A 50 22.32 -41.82 -7.72
C TYR A 50 21.69 -43.00 -8.49
N GLN A 51 20.36 -43.13 -8.45
CA GLN A 51 19.44 -43.44 -9.59
C GLN A 51 17.98 -43.27 -9.07
N HIS A 52 16.97 -42.66 -9.70
CA HIS A 52 16.39 -42.57 -11.06
C HIS A 52 15.23 -43.56 -11.35
N TYR A 53 14.03 -43.02 -11.63
CA TYR A 53 12.80 -43.69 -12.16
C TYR A 53 12.08 -44.69 -11.18
N PRO A 54 10.92 -45.33 -11.53
CA PRO A 54 9.60 -44.73 -11.24
C PRO A 54 8.46 -45.69 -10.77
N GLY A 55 7.26 -45.15 -10.55
CA GLY A 55 6.00 -45.70 -11.12
C GLY A 55 5.39 -47.03 -10.64
N ALA A 56 4.39 -46.91 -9.76
CA ALA A 56 3.03 -47.50 -9.84
C ALA A 56 2.74 -49.03 -9.90
N TYR A 57 1.75 -49.43 -9.09
CA TYR A 57 0.87 -50.63 -9.12
C TYR A 57 1.46 -52.05 -8.91
N GLY A 58 0.75 -52.85 -8.08
CA GLY A 58 0.89 -54.32 -8.01
C GLY A 58 0.29 -54.95 -6.75
N TYR A 59 -0.69 -55.86 -6.90
CA TYR A 59 -1.23 -56.75 -5.85
C TYR A 59 -1.27 -58.18 -6.40
N PRO A 60 -1.10 -59.22 -5.55
CA PRO A 60 -1.88 -60.45 -5.73
C PRO A 60 -2.38 -61.14 -4.44
N GLN A 61 -3.31 -62.08 -4.67
CA GLN A 61 -4.01 -63.06 -3.79
C GLN A 61 -3.05 -63.97 -2.95
N ALA A 62 -3.48 -64.86 -2.03
CA ALA A 62 -4.57 -65.86 -2.15
C ALA A 62 -4.92 -66.70 -0.87
N VAL A 63 -5.88 -67.63 -1.03
CA VAL A 63 -6.19 -68.89 -0.26
C VAL A 63 -7.24 -68.84 0.89
N LEU A 64 -8.00 -69.96 1.02
CA LEU A 64 -9.14 -70.28 1.92
C LEU A 64 -8.89 -71.59 2.71
N PRO A 65 -9.64 -71.88 3.81
CA PRO A 65 -10.50 -73.09 3.85
C PRO A 65 -11.78 -73.00 4.76
N GLN A 66 -12.42 -74.14 5.09
CA GLN A 66 -13.73 -74.31 5.78
C GLN A 66 -13.62 -75.38 6.94
N TYR A 67 -14.62 -76.06 7.58
CA TYR A 67 -16.01 -76.43 7.22
C TYR A 67 -16.91 -76.92 8.42
N VAL A 68 -17.83 -76.06 8.92
CA VAL A 68 -19.19 -76.38 9.45
C VAL A 68 -19.28 -77.20 10.82
N PRO A 69 -20.41 -77.80 11.35
CA PRO A 69 -21.10 -77.32 12.59
C PRO A 69 -21.42 -78.33 13.74
N GLY A 70 -22.15 -77.88 14.79
CA GLY A 70 -22.84 -78.71 15.82
C GLY A 70 -23.95 -77.98 16.62
N TYR A 71 -24.88 -78.71 17.27
CA TYR A 71 -26.09 -78.22 18.02
C TYR A 71 -26.10 -78.62 19.52
N GLY A 72 -26.87 -77.93 20.39
CA GLY A 72 -27.16 -78.34 21.79
C GLY A 72 -28.08 -77.37 22.60
N GLN A 73 -28.72 -77.81 23.70
CA GLN A 73 -29.73 -77.02 24.47
C GLN A 73 -29.73 -77.23 26.02
N GLN A 74 -30.19 -76.19 26.76
CA GLN A 74 -30.94 -76.22 28.06
C GLN A 74 -30.23 -76.65 29.39
N PRO A 75 -30.80 -76.41 30.63
CA PRO A 75 -31.15 -75.10 31.24
C PRO A 75 -30.98 -74.99 32.80
N MET A 76 -31.56 -73.92 33.42
CA MET A 76 -32.26 -73.82 34.75
C MET A 76 -31.64 -73.15 36.02
N GLN A 77 -32.56 -72.58 36.85
CA GLN A 77 -32.47 -71.94 38.21
C GLN A 77 -31.78 -70.53 38.29
N GLN A 78 -32.44 -69.40 38.68
CA GLN A 78 -33.15 -68.95 39.93
C GLN A 78 -32.18 -68.38 41.01
N GLN A 79 -32.41 -67.30 41.78
CA GLN A 79 -33.64 -66.52 42.14
C GLN A 79 -33.34 -64.96 42.37
N PRO A 80 -34.08 -64.07 43.11
CA PRO A 80 -34.71 -62.89 42.44
C PRO A 80 -34.58 -61.45 43.06
N SER A 81 -35.06 -60.46 42.26
CA SER A 81 -35.75 -59.19 42.65
C SER A 81 -34.96 -58.02 43.31
N PRO A 82 -35.45 -56.74 43.28
CA PRO A 82 -36.75 -56.21 42.83
C PRO A 82 -36.71 -55.22 41.64
N GLN A 83 -37.89 -54.70 41.25
CA GLN A 83 -38.12 -53.85 40.07
C GLN A 83 -38.37 -52.36 40.41
N GLN A 84 -38.15 -51.48 39.44
CA GLN A 84 -38.85 -50.17 39.34
C GLN A 84 -39.26 -49.90 37.87
N PHE A 85 -40.37 -49.17 37.69
CA PHE A 85 -40.98 -48.87 36.39
C PHE A 85 -40.33 -47.66 35.70
N GLN A 86 -40.23 -47.70 34.36
CA GLN A 86 -40.10 -46.51 33.52
C GLN A 86 -40.96 -46.63 32.24
N SER A 87 -41.23 -45.49 31.61
CA SER A 87 -42.46 -45.24 30.83
C SER A 87 -42.35 -45.49 29.31
N PRO A 88 -43.45 -45.83 28.61
CA PRO A 88 -43.44 -46.17 27.18
C PRO A 88 -43.22 -45.00 26.20
N VAL A 89 -43.00 -43.77 26.68
CA VAL A 89 -42.96 -42.54 25.86
C VAL A 89 -41.77 -42.50 24.89
N ILE A 90 -40.60 -42.99 25.32
CA ILE A 90 -39.34 -42.89 24.55
C ILE A 90 -39.44 -43.63 23.20
N HIS A 91 -40.10 -44.79 23.18
CA HIS A 91 -40.21 -45.61 21.96
C HIS A 91 -41.07 -44.93 20.88
N GLN A 92 -42.14 -44.22 21.27
CA GLN A 92 -42.99 -43.51 20.33
C GLN A 92 -42.30 -42.30 19.70
N GLN A 93 -41.53 -41.54 20.50
CA GLN A 93 -40.78 -40.38 20.02
C GLN A 93 -39.67 -40.78 19.04
N GLN A 94 -38.97 -41.90 19.29
CA GLN A 94 -37.94 -42.42 18.39
C GLN A 94 -38.51 -42.88 17.04
N LEU A 95 -39.69 -43.52 17.05
CA LEU A 95 -40.38 -43.94 15.82
C LEU A 95 -40.83 -42.74 14.97
N GLN A 96 -41.34 -41.69 15.61
CA GLN A 96 -41.79 -40.47 14.93
C GLN A 96 -40.60 -39.70 14.30
N GLN A 97 -39.47 -39.62 15.00
CA GLN A 97 -38.26 -38.98 14.48
C GLN A 97 -37.67 -39.73 13.27
N GLN A 98 -37.68 -41.07 13.29
CA GLN A 98 -37.25 -41.88 12.14
C GLN A 98 -38.16 -41.69 10.92
N GLN A 99 -39.47 -41.63 11.12
CA GLN A 99 -40.44 -41.39 10.03
C GLN A 99 -40.28 -39.99 9.41
N GLN A 100 -40.03 -38.96 10.23
CA GLN A 100 -39.80 -37.59 9.77
C GLN A 100 -38.50 -37.47 8.95
N GLN A 101 -37.43 -38.17 9.35
CA GLN A 101 -36.16 -38.19 8.63
C GLN A 101 -36.29 -38.87 7.25
N GLN A 102 -37.06 -39.95 7.17
CA GLN A 102 -37.33 -40.64 5.91
C GLN A 102 -38.15 -39.77 4.93
N GLN A 103 -39.11 -39.01 5.43
CA GLN A 103 -39.93 -38.08 4.63
C GLN A 103 -39.09 -36.91 4.07
N GLN A 104 -38.16 -36.37 4.87
CA GLN A 104 -37.25 -35.30 4.45
C GLN A 104 -36.27 -35.76 3.35
N GLN A 105 -35.76 -37.00 3.44
CA GLN A 105 -34.89 -37.58 2.42
C GLN A 105 -35.63 -37.80 1.08
N GLN A 106 -36.93 -38.13 1.13
CA GLN A 106 -37.76 -38.32 -0.06
C GLN A 106 -38.08 -36.98 -0.78
N GLN A 107 -38.30 -35.89 -0.03
CA GLN A 107 -38.40 -34.54 -0.61
C GLN A 107 -37.11 -34.11 -1.31
N GLN A 108 -35.95 -34.42 -0.71
CA GLN A 108 -34.65 -34.02 -1.27
C GLN A 108 -34.35 -34.72 -2.60
N GLN A 109 -34.76 -35.99 -2.77
CA GLN A 109 -34.70 -36.68 -4.08
C GLN A 109 -35.63 -36.05 -5.13
N GLN A 110 -36.86 -35.65 -4.77
CA GLN A 110 -37.77 -34.99 -5.72
C GLN A 110 -37.23 -33.63 -6.20
N GLN A 111 -36.65 -32.81 -5.30
CA GLN A 111 -36.00 -31.56 -5.70
C GLN A 111 -34.83 -31.81 -6.67
N GLN A 112 -34.01 -32.84 -6.42
CA GLN A 112 -32.86 -33.16 -7.26
C GLN A 112 -33.28 -33.65 -8.66
N GLN A 113 -34.38 -34.40 -8.78
CA GLN A 113 -34.96 -34.75 -10.08
C GLN A 113 -35.53 -33.53 -10.83
N GLN A 114 -36.23 -32.62 -10.15
CA GLN A 114 -36.72 -31.38 -10.80
C GLN A 114 -35.57 -30.50 -11.31
N GLN A 115 -34.46 -30.40 -10.56
CA GLN A 115 -33.26 -29.67 -11.01
C GLN A 115 -32.65 -30.28 -12.28
N GLN A 116 -32.54 -31.62 -12.37
CA GLN A 116 -32.05 -32.27 -13.59
C GLN A 116 -32.97 -32.05 -14.80
N GLN A 117 -34.30 -32.08 -14.62
CA GLN A 117 -35.25 -31.79 -15.70
C GLN A 117 -35.16 -30.33 -16.19
N GLN A 118 -35.06 -29.35 -15.30
CA GLN A 118 -34.84 -27.95 -15.71
C GLN A 118 -33.53 -27.77 -16.47
N GLN A 119 -32.45 -28.44 -16.02
CA GLN A 119 -31.14 -28.33 -16.67
C GLN A 119 -31.13 -28.96 -18.07
N GLN A 120 -31.84 -30.08 -18.29
CA GLN A 120 -32.05 -30.63 -19.64
C GLN A 120 -32.88 -29.71 -20.55
N GLN A 121 -33.94 -29.07 -20.04
CA GLN A 121 -34.73 -28.12 -20.83
C GLN A 121 -33.92 -26.89 -21.27
N GLN A 122 -33.08 -26.33 -20.38
CA GLN A 122 -32.18 -25.24 -20.76
C GLN A 122 -31.18 -25.66 -21.84
N GLN A 123 -30.65 -26.89 -21.79
CA GLN A 123 -29.71 -27.38 -22.80
C GLN A 123 -30.37 -27.55 -24.18
N GLN A 124 -31.61 -28.04 -24.25
CA GLN A 124 -32.36 -28.11 -25.51
C GLN A 124 -32.69 -26.72 -26.08
N GLN A 125 -33.06 -25.74 -25.25
CA GLN A 125 -33.31 -24.38 -25.72
C GLN A 125 -32.03 -23.69 -26.26
N GLN A 126 -30.87 -23.91 -25.65
CA GLN A 126 -29.60 -23.40 -26.20
C GLN A 126 -29.26 -24.01 -27.58
N GLN A 127 -29.51 -25.32 -27.79
CA GLN A 127 -29.30 -25.93 -29.11
C GLN A 127 -30.25 -25.37 -30.17
N GLN A 128 -31.52 -25.11 -29.85
CA GLN A 128 -32.44 -24.45 -30.79
C GLN A 128 -32.02 -23.02 -31.14
N GLN A 129 -31.54 -22.22 -30.17
CA GLN A 129 -31.01 -20.88 -30.46
C GLN A 129 -29.77 -20.91 -31.36
N GLN A 130 -28.84 -21.86 -31.17
CA GLN A 130 -27.69 -22.00 -32.07
C GLN A 130 -28.10 -22.39 -33.50
N GLN A 131 -29.09 -23.27 -33.69
CA GLN A 131 -29.60 -23.59 -35.03
C GLN A 131 -30.26 -22.38 -35.71
N GLN A 132 -31.03 -21.56 -34.99
CA GLN A 132 -31.60 -20.33 -35.56
C GLN A 132 -30.53 -19.30 -35.96
N GLN A 133 -29.46 -19.13 -35.16
CA GLN A 133 -28.35 -18.25 -35.54
C GLN A 133 -27.62 -18.73 -36.81
N GLN A 134 -27.39 -20.04 -36.97
CA GLN A 134 -26.78 -20.56 -38.20
C GLN A 134 -27.66 -20.37 -39.44
N GLN A 135 -28.99 -20.56 -39.33
CA GLN A 135 -29.90 -20.30 -40.45
C GLN A 135 -29.92 -18.82 -40.86
N GLN A 136 -29.92 -17.88 -39.89
CA GLN A 136 -29.86 -16.45 -40.20
C GLN A 136 -28.54 -16.04 -40.86
N GLN A 137 -27.40 -16.59 -40.43
CA GLN A 137 -26.12 -16.34 -41.12
C GLN A 137 -26.10 -16.86 -42.56
N GLN A 138 -26.66 -18.05 -42.82
CA GLN A 138 -26.74 -18.59 -44.19
C GLN A 138 -27.64 -17.73 -45.09
N GLN A 139 -28.79 -17.26 -44.61
CA GLN A 139 -29.64 -16.33 -45.38
C GLN A 139 -28.90 -15.02 -45.71
N HIS A 140 -28.20 -14.43 -44.75
CA HIS A 140 -27.50 -13.16 -44.97
C HIS A 140 -26.36 -13.29 -46.00
N GLN A 141 -25.59 -14.38 -45.94
CA GLN A 141 -24.53 -14.67 -46.92
C GLN A 141 -25.09 -14.92 -48.32
N GLN A 142 -26.25 -15.58 -48.44
CA GLN A 142 -26.91 -15.83 -49.73
C GLN A 142 -27.45 -14.53 -50.36
N GLN A 143 -27.99 -13.60 -49.56
CA GLN A 143 -28.39 -12.27 -50.03
C GLN A 143 -27.19 -11.46 -50.56
N GLN A 144 -26.05 -11.51 -49.86
CA GLN A 144 -24.85 -10.77 -50.25
C GLN A 144 -24.25 -11.26 -51.58
N LEU A 145 -24.30 -12.58 -51.84
CA LEU A 145 -23.92 -13.17 -53.12
C LEU A 145 -24.83 -12.75 -54.28
N GLN A 146 -26.14 -12.59 -54.02
CA GLN A 146 -27.11 -12.20 -55.03
C GLN A 146 -26.97 -10.72 -55.44
N GLN A 147 -26.65 -9.84 -54.47
CA GLN A 147 -26.43 -8.41 -54.74
C GLN A 147 -25.14 -8.15 -55.54
N ASN A 148 -24.12 -9.01 -55.43
CA ASN A 148 -22.86 -8.82 -56.14
C ASN A 148 -22.93 -9.16 -57.65
N GLN A 149 -23.84 -10.05 -58.06
CA GLN A 149 -24.05 -10.38 -59.50
C GLN A 149 -24.67 -9.23 -60.30
N GLN A 150 -25.45 -8.34 -59.67
CA GLN A 150 -26.09 -7.20 -60.35
C GLN A 150 -25.11 -6.05 -60.70
N ARG A 151 -23.82 -6.17 -60.37
CA ARG A 151 -22.80 -5.14 -60.64
C ARG A 151 -21.94 -5.38 -61.89
N ILE A 152 -22.14 -6.49 -62.62
CA ILE A 152 -21.32 -6.88 -63.78
C ILE A 152 -22.07 -6.69 -65.10
N SER A 153 -22.60 -5.48 -65.33
CA SER A 153 -23.19 -5.11 -66.63
C SER A 153 -23.28 -3.58 -66.80
N HIS A 154 -22.28 -2.96 -67.43
CA HIS A 154 -22.40 -1.89 -68.46
C HIS A 154 -21.00 -1.52 -69.02
N PRO A 155 -20.87 -0.97 -70.25
CA PRO A 155 -19.61 -0.92 -71.01
C PRO A 155 -18.88 0.45 -71.00
N LEU A 156 -17.60 0.45 -71.40
CA LEU A 156 -16.78 1.65 -71.58
C LEU A 156 -16.94 2.28 -72.99
N PRO A 157 -16.79 3.61 -73.14
CA PRO A 157 -16.49 4.28 -74.42
C PRO A 157 -14.97 4.28 -74.75
N PRO A 158 -14.58 4.46 -76.03
CA PRO A 158 -13.21 4.28 -76.50
C PRO A 158 -12.32 5.55 -76.45
N GLN A 159 -11.00 5.33 -76.61
CA GLN A 159 -9.95 6.37 -76.64
C GLN A 159 -9.80 7.05 -78.02
N SER A 160 -9.08 8.18 -78.06
CA SER A 160 -8.34 8.64 -79.25
C SER A 160 -7.04 9.35 -78.83
N PRO A 161 -5.93 9.30 -79.62
CA PRO A 161 -4.57 9.52 -79.07
C PRO A 161 -3.73 10.62 -79.75
N GLN A 162 -2.73 11.18 -79.06
CA GLN A 162 -1.55 11.79 -79.71
C GLN A 162 -0.33 11.98 -78.78
N ILE A 163 0.85 11.57 -79.30
CA ILE A 163 2.22 12.15 -79.20
C ILE A 163 2.63 12.79 -77.84
N GLN A 164 3.57 12.30 -77.02
CA GLN A 164 4.93 11.70 -77.18
C GLN A 164 6.09 12.70 -76.88
N GLN A 165 6.90 12.33 -75.87
CA GLN A 165 8.30 12.75 -75.56
C GLN A 165 8.64 14.23 -75.31
N GLN A 166 8.95 14.55 -74.04
CA GLN A 166 10.35 14.89 -73.69
C GLN A 166 10.70 14.49 -72.24
N GLN A 167 11.98 14.61 -71.85
CA GLN A 167 12.57 14.02 -70.64
C GLN A 167 13.03 15.05 -69.60
N ARG A 168 13.28 14.52 -68.38
CA ARG A 168 14.07 15.05 -67.23
C ARG A 168 13.41 15.98 -66.21
N GLN A 169 13.37 15.41 -64.99
CA GLN A 169 13.81 15.97 -63.71
C GLN A 169 13.04 17.12 -63.05
N GLN A 170 12.69 16.86 -61.78
CA GLN A 170 12.36 17.81 -60.71
C GLN A 170 11.06 18.63 -60.89
N GLN A 171 10.44 19.21 -59.85
CA GLN A 171 10.22 18.84 -58.44
C GLN A 171 9.24 19.89 -57.87
N PHE A 172 8.27 19.54 -57.01
CA PHE A 172 7.21 20.43 -56.46
C PHE A 172 6.30 21.11 -57.54
N HIS A 173 5.00 20.88 -57.56
CA HIS A 173 4.04 21.44 -56.59
C HIS A 173 2.68 20.69 -56.62
N SER A 174 1.86 20.92 -55.58
CA SER A 174 0.41 20.61 -55.49
C SER A 174 -0.42 21.68 -56.26
N PRO A 175 -1.79 21.66 -56.35
CA PRO A 175 -2.77 20.89 -55.55
C PRO A 175 -4.06 20.41 -56.28
N VAL A 176 -5.05 19.98 -55.47
CA VAL A 176 -6.50 19.80 -55.75
C VAL A 176 -6.94 18.54 -56.48
N THR A 177 -7.87 17.80 -55.85
CA THR A 177 -8.95 17.06 -56.54
C THR A 177 -10.19 16.99 -55.63
N GLN A 178 -11.39 16.91 -56.22
CA GLN A 178 -12.68 16.94 -55.51
C GLN A 178 -13.13 15.53 -55.05
N GLN A 179 -14.02 15.48 -54.05
CA GLN A 179 -14.74 14.27 -53.66
C GLN A 179 -16.07 14.14 -54.42
N GLN A 180 -16.49 12.91 -54.70
CA GLN A 180 -17.90 12.55 -54.92
C GLN A 180 -18.38 11.67 -53.77
N HIS A 181 -19.62 11.87 -53.32
CA HIS A 181 -20.22 11.18 -52.17
C HIS A 181 -21.03 9.94 -52.59
N ILE A 182 -21.13 8.97 -51.68
CA ILE A 182 -22.14 7.90 -51.68
C ILE A 182 -22.87 7.95 -50.32
N PRO A 183 -24.19 7.69 -50.22
CA PRO A 183 -24.99 8.08 -49.05
C PRO A 183 -24.97 7.09 -47.86
N PRO A 184 -25.16 7.57 -46.62
CA PRO A 184 -25.22 6.71 -45.43
C PRO A 184 -26.66 6.26 -45.09
N GLN A 185 -27.02 5.01 -45.38
CA GLN A 185 -28.27 4.40 -44.90
C GLN A 185 -28.14 2.99 -44.29
N GLN A 186 -27.12 2.19 -44.66
CA GLN A 186 -27.01 0.81 -44.15
C GLN A 186 -26.61 0.73 -42.65
N HIS A 187 -25.84 1.71 -42.13
CA HIS A 187 -25.19 1.57 -40.83
C HIS A 187 -26.13 1.73 -39.61
N HIS A 188 -27.34 2.28 -39.80
CA HIS A 188 -28.29 2.52 -38.71
C HIS A 188 -29.11 1.27 -38.38
N LEU A 189 -29.55 0.52 -39.41
CA LEU A 189 -30.45 -0.63 -39.26
C LEU A 189 -29.81 -1.78 -38.46
N GLN A 190 -28.51 -2.02 -38.68
CA GLN A 190 -27.76 -3.06 -38.00
C GLN A 190 -27.58 -2.78 -36.50
N HIS A 191 -27.42 -1.50 -36.13
CA HIS A 191 -27.23 -1.10 -34.73
C HIS A 191 -28.54 -1.15 -33.92
N GLN A 192 -29.69 -0.95 -34.58
CA GLN A 192 -31.01 -0.99 -33.96
C GLN A 192 -31.46 -2.44 -33.66
N LEU A 193 -31.22 -3.37 -34.59
CA LEU A 193 -31.49 -4.80 -34.39
C LEU A 193 -30.72 -5.40 -33.19
N GLN A 194 -29.47 -4.96 -32.97
CA GLN A 194 -28.64 -5.49 -31.89
C GLN A 194 -29.09 -5.01 -30.49
N GLN A 195 -29.63 -3.79 -30.37
CA GLN A 195 -30.27 -3.34 -29.11
C GLN A 195 -31.55 -4.14 -28.79
N GLN A 196 -32.38 -4.41 -29.81
CA GLN A 196 -33.64 -5.15 -29.61
C GLN A 196 -33.38 -6.59 -29.14
N GLN A 197 -32.30 -7.23 -29.62
CA GLN A 197 -31.87 -8.55 -29.17
C GLN A 197 -31.38 -8.58 -27.71
N GLN A 198 -30.73 -7.51 -27.23
CA GLN A 198 -30.29 -7.40 -25.84
C GLN A 198 -31.46 -7.24 -24.84
N GLN A 199 -32.47 -6.43 -25.18
CA GLN A 199 -33.67 -6.29 -24.34
C GLN A 199 -34.46 -7.61 -24.24
N GLN A 200 -34.52 -8.40 -25.32
CA GLN A 200 -35.25 -9.67 -25.31
C GLN A 200 -34.57 -10.75 -24.44
N GLN A 201 -33.24 -10.70 -24.26
CA GLN A 201 -32.54 -11.56 -23.30
C GLN A 201 -32.81 -11.18 -21.83
N GLN A 202 -32.85 -9.88 -21.51
CA GLN A 202 -33.20 -9.43 -20.15
C GLN A 202 -34.63 -9.84 -19.77
N HIS A 203 -35.58 -9.75 -20.71
CA HIS A 203 -36.98 -10.09 -20.45
C HIS A 203 -37.20 -11.59 -20.13
N TYR A 204 -36.31 -12.47 -20.61
CA TYR A 204 -36.39 -13.92 -20.36
C TYR A 204 -35.91 -14.33 -18.95
N GLN A 205 -34.91 -13.64 -18.37
CA GLN A 205 -34.47 -13.93 -17.00
C GLN A 205 -35.54 -13.58 -15.94
N GLN A 206 -36.40 -12.60 -16.23
CA GLN A 206 -37.43 -12.14 -15.28
C GLN A 206 -38.59 -13.13 -15.11
N HIS A 207 -38.83 -14.05 -16.06
CA HIS A 207 -39.96 -14.98 -16.00
C HIS A 207 -39.69 -16.31 -15.28
N GLN A 208 -38.45 -16.65 -14.89
CA GLN A 208 -38.16 -17.90 -14.17
C GLN A 208 -38.60 -17.91 -12.70
N HIS A 209 -39.06 -16.79 -12.13
CA HIS A 209 -39.44 -16.69 -10.71
C HIS A 209 -40.96 -16.78 -10.43
N GLN A 210 -41.80 -17.08 -11.43
CA GLN A 210 -43.26 -17.03 -11.27
C GLN A 210 -43.98 -18.19 -11.98
N HIS A 211 -43.99 -19.37 -11.35
CA HIS A 211 -45.00 -20.42 -11.58
C HIS A 211 -45.16 -21.26 -10.29
N GLN A 212 -46.34 -21.18 -9.66
CA GLN A 212 -46.75 -22.08 -8.58
C GLN A 212 -47.75 -23.13 -9.07
N VAL A 213 -47.85 -24.21 -8.29
CA VAL A 213 -48.79 -25.33 -8.34
C VAL A 213 -50.15 -25.04 -9.04
N PRO A 214 -50.56 -25.83 -10.05
CA PRO A 214 -51.94 -25.84 -10.54
C PRO A 214 -52.87 -26.51 -9.52
N GLN A 215 -53.94 -25.85 -9.12
CA GLN A 215 -55.04 -26.45 -8.34
C GLN A 215 -56.27 -26.68 -9.23
N HIS A 216 -56.95 -27.82 -9.06
CA HIS A 216 -58.26 -28.05 -9.70
C HIS A 216 -59.39 -27.29 -8.99
N SER A 217 -60.48 -27.05 -9.70
CA SER A 217 -61.42 -25.94 -9.45
C SER A 217 -62.84 -26.38 -9.10
N GLN A 218 -63.51 -25.62 -8.22
CA GLN A 218 -64.99 -25.54 -8.16
C GLN A 218 -65.51 -24.25 -7.48
N HIS A 219 -66.25 -23.45 -8.26
CA HIS A 219 -67.42 -22.61 -7.90
C HIS A 219 -67.38 -21.51 -6.79
N SER A 220 -67.30 -20.25 -7.25
CA SER A 220 -68.32 -19.18 -7.06
C SER A 220 -68.39 -18.25 -5.81
N GLN A 221 -68.07 -16.95 -6.06
CA GLN A 221 -68.59 -15.71 -5.42
C GLN A 221 -68.25 -15.37 -3.94
N PRO A 222 -68.27 -14.09 -3.50
CA PRO A 222 -67.49 -12.98 -4.08
C PRO A 222 -66.80 -12.03 -3.06
N GLN A 223 -65.66 -11.44 -3.46
CA GLN A 223 -65.06 -10.16 -3.01
C GLN A 223 -64.84 -9.83 -1.51
N GLN A 224 -63.57 -9.80 -1.10
CA GLN A 224 -62.95 -8.66 -0.37
C GLN A 224 -61.46 -8.52 -0.81
N PRO A 225 -60.84 -7.32 -0.73
CA PRO A 225 -59.49 -7.08 -1.28
C PRO A 225 -58.36 -7.61 -0.35
N PRO A 226 -57.30 -8.25 -0.89
CA PRO A 226 -56.17 -8.72 -0.08
C PRO A 226 -55.28 -7.59 0.45
N LEU A 227 -54.80 -7.75 1.68
CA LEU A 227 -53.76 -6.92 2.28
C LEU A 227 -52.37 -7.25 1.68
N LEU A 228 -51.49 -6.24 1.63
CA LEU A 228 -50.13 -6.40 1.08
C LEU A 228 -49.28 -7.35 1.94
N GLN A 229 -48.64 -8.32 1.28
CA GLN A 229 -47.91 -9.41 1.90
C GLN A 229 -46.51 -8.96 2.34
N PHE A 230 -46.18 -9.12 3.63
CA PHE A 230 -44.87 -8.77 4.19
C PHE A 230 -43.79 -9.79 3.82
N VAL A 231 -42.61 -9.31 3.44
CA VAL A 231 -41.38 -10.11 3.34
C VAL A 231 -40.80 -10.35 4.75
N ASN A 232 -40.40 -11.58 5.04
CA ASN A 232 -39.93 -12.03 6.35
C ASN A 232 -38.40 -11.89 6.49
N PRO A 233 -37.84 -11.26 7.53
CA PRO A 233 -36.38 -11.10 7.67
C PRO A 233 -35.58 -12.39 7.90
N ALA A 234 -36.25 -13.50 8.25
CA ALA A 234 -35.63 -14.75 8.70
C ALA A 234 -34.52 -15.28 7.77
N ASP A 235 -34.71 -15.16 6.45
CA ASP A 235 -33.79 -15.70 5.43
C ASP A 235 -32.40 -15.02 5.41
N THR A 236 -32.22 -13.91 6.13
CA THR A 236 -30.94 -13.19 6.24
C THR A 236 -30.07 -13.67 7.41
N PHE A 237 -30.60 -14.46 8.35
CA PHE A 237 -29.95 -14.74 9.65
C PHE A 237 -29.38 -16.16 9.82
N ALA A 238 -29.00 -16.81 8.73
CA ALA A 238 -28.27 -18.09 8.77
C ALA A 238 -26.79 -17.89 9.15
N ALA A 239 -26.46 -17.99 10.44
CA ALA A 239 -25.08 -17.96 10.90
C ALA A 239 -24.34 -19.31 10.68
N PRO A 240 -23.07 -19.33 10.26
CA PRO A 240 -22.29 -20.56 10.16
C PRO A 240 -21.97 -21.12 11.54
N ALA A 241 -22.15 -22.43 11.73
CA ALA A 241 -21.91 -23.11 12.99
C ALA A 241 -20.41 -23.19 13.33
N ILE A 242 -20.06 -22.80 14.56
CA ILE A 242 -18.70 -22.96 15.10
C ILE A 242 -18.69 -24.17 16.04
N HIS A 243 -17.98 -25.24 15.65
CA HIS A 243 -17.67 -26.34 16.56
C HIS A 243 -16.55 -25.93 17.52
N GLY A 244 -16.83 -25.94 18.82
CA GLY A 244 -15.81 -25.91 19.87
C GLY A 244 -15.39 -27.33 20.26
N THR A 245 -14.12 -27.53 20.60
CA THR A 245 -13.57 -28.82 21.05
C THR A 245 -12.83 -28.68 22.37
N ALA A 246 -13.14 -29.59 23.30
CA ALA A 246 -12.46 -29.81 24.58
C ALA A 246 -12.53 -31.33 24.90
N PRO A 247 -11.61 -31.89 25.70
CA PRO A 247 -10.95 -33.14 25.29
C PRO A 247 -11.43 -34.43 25.99
N GLY A 248 -11.26 -35.57 25.31
CA GLY A 248 -11.49 -36.91 25.87
C GLY A 248 -10.91 -38.03 24.98
N SER A 249 -9.98 -38.80 25.53
CA SER A 249 -9.26 -39.92 24.90
C SER A 249 -10.12 -41.12 24.46
N GLY A 250 -9.80 -41.74 23.32
CA GLY A 250 -10.34 -43.04 22.86
C GLY A 250 -9.65 -43.55 21.59
N SER A 251 -9.67 -44.86 21.33
CA SER A 251 -8.94 -45.52 20.23
C SER A 251 -9.84 -46.45 19.40
N TYR A 252 -9.24 -47.11 18.39
CA TYR A 252 -9.74 -48.22 17.55
C TYR A 252 -10.49 -47.88 16.23
N THR A 253 -10.73 -48.92 15.42
CA THR A 253 -10.52 -48.86 13.95
C THR A 253 -11.49 -49.70 13.10
N ASN A 254 -11.75 -49.21 11.86
CA ASN A 254 -12.02 -49.97 10.62
C ASN A 254 -13.43 -50.62 10.40
N GLY A 255 -13.92 -50.65 9.14
CA GLY A 255 -15.02 -51.53 8.70
C GLY A 255 -16.10 -51.00 7.73
N SER A 256 -16.07 -51.46 6.47
CA SER A 256 -17.12 -51.41 5.40
C SER A 256 -17.06 -52.75 4.60
N PRO A 257 -17.78 -53.05 3.46
CA PRO A 257 -18.75 -52.33 2.62
C PRO A 257 -20.17 -53.00 2.65
N PRO A 258 -20.85 -53.59 1.62
CA PRO A 258 -20.57 -53.93 0.20
C PRO A 258 -21.47 -53.17 -0.84
N ALA A 259 -21.79 -53.79 -2.00
CA ALA A 259 -22.62 -53.27 -3.11
C ALA A 259 -23.39 -54.43 -3.84
N PRO A 260 -24.13 -54.21 -4.96
CA PRO A 260 -23.54 -54.49 -6.29
C PRO A 260 -24.05 -53.61 -7.49
N SER A 261 -23.54 -53.87 -8.71
CA SER A 261 -23.75 -53.11 -9.97
C SER A 261 -24.30 -53.97 -11.14
N PRO A 262 -24.54 -53.39 -12.35
CA PRO A 262 -23.76 -53.81 -13.55
C PRO A 262 -23.43 -52.70 -14.59
N VAL A 263 -22.85 -53.08 -15.74
CA VAL A 263 -22.16 -52.27 -16.81
C VAL A 263 -22.80 -52.52 -18.23
N PRO A 264 -22.44 -51.92 -19.42
CA PRO A 264 -21.08 -51.97 -20.08
C PRO A 264 -20.64 -50.91 -21.17
N GLN A 265 -19.30 -50.74 -21.34
CA GLN A 265 -18.50 -50.53 -22.61
C GLN A 265 -18.76 -49.27 -23.52
N TYR A 266 -17.90 -48.79 -24.45
CA TYR A 266 -16.74 -49.33 -25.24
C TYR A 266 -15.54 -48.32 -25.43
N ALA A 267 -14.49 -48.74 -26.17
CA ALA A 267 -13.16 -48.10 -26.40
C ALA A 267 -13.14 -47.05 -27.56
N ALA A 268 -12.04 -46.45 -28.09
CA ALA A 268 -10.60 -46.81 -28.15
C ALA A 268 -9.59 -45.60 -28.26
N ALA A 269 -8.50 -45.70 -29.05
CA ALA A 269 -7.26 -44.89 -28.95
C ALA A 269 -6.60 -44.52 -30.34
N PRO A 270 -5.40 -43.85 -30.45
CA PRO A 270 -5.06 -42.92 -31.56
C PRO A 270 -3.81 -43.26 -32.44
N PRO A 271 -3.44 -42.38 -33.41
CA PRO A 271 -2.11 -42.34 -34.06
C PRO A 271 -1.38 -40.94 -34.01
N SER A 272 -0.25 -40.80 -34.72
CA SER A 272 0.86 -39.83 -34.42
C SER A 272 1.23 -38.80 -35.52
N VAL A 273 2.16 -37.87 -35.20
CA VAL A 273 2.77 -36.78 -36.03
C VAL A 273 3.76 -37.29 -37.12
N PRO A 274 4.16 -36.52 -38.19
CA PRO A 274 5.26 -35.51 -38.08
C PRO A 274 5.39 -34.33 -39.11
N THR A 275 6.19 -33.32 -38.74
CA THR A 275 7.10 -32.41 -39.55
C THR A 275 6.61 -31.42 -40.63
N GLY A 276 7.12 -30.17 -40.58
CA GLY A 276 7.20 -29.19 -41.69
C GLY A 276 7.61 -27.74 -41.29
N GLN A 277 8.57 -27.11 -41.99
CA GLN A 277 9.00 -25.68 -41.89
C GLN A 277 9.16 -25.11 -43.33
N PRO A 278 9.61 -23.85 -43.62
CA PRO A 278 9.83 -22.63 -42.81
C PRO A 278 9.20 -21.33 -43.42
N LEU A 279 9.32 -20.16 -42.75
CA LEU A 279 9.78 -18.84 -43.29
C LEU A 279 9.33 -17.62 -42.44
N ALA A 280 10.07 -16.51 -42.60
CA ALA A 280 9.84 -15.15 -42.09
C ALA A 280 10.45 -14.15 -43.13
N PRO A 281 10.51 -12.81 -42.93
CA PRO A 281 9.88 -11.91 -41.94
C PRO A 281 9.07 -10.77 -42.63
N TYR A 282 8.73 -9.68 -41.94
CA TYR A 282 9.02 -8.27 -42.33
C TYR A 282 8.58 -7.25 -41.26
N HIS A 283 9.04 -5.99 -41.36
CA HIS A 283 8.95 -4.94 -40.33
C HIS A 283 8.24 -3.66 -40.83
N THR A 284 7.48 -2.99 -39.93
CA THR A 284 7.29 -1.51 -39.85
C THR A 284 6.64 -0.77 -41.05
N ALA A 285 6.13 0.47 -40.97
CA ALA A 285 6.15 1.48 -39.90
C ALA A 285 4.94 2.45 -39.94
N SER A 286 4.69 3.12 -38.80
CA SER A 286 4.28 4.54 -38.62
C SER A 286 3.01 5.16 -39.24
N SER A 287 2.27 5.89 -38.38
CA SER A 287 1.56 7.16 -38.63
C SER A 287 0.27 7.14 -39.51
N GLU A 288 -0.70 8.05 -39.36
CA GLU A 288 -0.85 9.20 -38.44
C GLU A 288 -2.32 9.54 -38.08
N THR A 289 -2.49 10.49 -37.15
CA THR A 289 -3.75 11.08 -36.64
C THR A 289 -4.55 11.91 -37.67
N LYS A 290 -5.88 12.08 -37.48
CA LYS A 290 -6.48 13.38 -37.06
C LYS A 290 -8.01 13.42 -36.84
N GLU A 291 -8.42 14.51 -36.18
CA GLU A 291 -9.80 14.84 -35.74
C GLU A 291 -10.73 15.28 -36.89
N LYS A 292 -12.04 15.43 -36.58
CA LYS A 292 -12.84 16.56 -37.11
C LYS A 292 -14.10 16.92 -36.30
N GLN A 293 -13.94 17.96 -35.49
CA GLN A 293 -14.80 19.14 -35.31
C GLN A 293 -16.00 19.32 -36.27
N TYR A 294 -17.09 19.95 -35.77
CA TYR A 294 -18.11 20.62 -36.59
C TYR A 294 -18.20 22.13 -36.33
N THR A 295 -18.38 22.84 -37.45
CA THR A 295 -18.73 24.24 -37.72
C THR A 295 -20.20 24.57 -37.42
N SER A 296 -20.74 25.79 -37.56
CA SER A 296 -20.31 27.22 -37.48
C SER A 296 -21.54 28.10 -37.86
N MET A 297 -21.55 29.41 -37.59
CA MET A 297 -22.14 30.43 -38.50
C MET A 297 -21.86 31.89 -38.06
N THR A 298 -22.14 32.83 -38.97
CA THR A 298 -21.86 34.30 -38.96
C THR A 298 -23.20 35.07 -39.23
N PRO A 299 -23.34 36.40 -39.51
CA PRO A 299 -22.36 37.46 -39.85
C PRO A 299 -22.61 38.86 -39.13
N PRO A 300 -22.55 40.09 -39.73
CA PRO A 300 -21.54 41.10 -39.28
C PRO A 300 -21.96 42.61 -39.16
N THR A 301 -21.16 43.47 -38.47
CA THR A 301 -21.11 44.94 -38.75
C THR A 301 -19.86 45.73 -38.22
N THR A 302 -19.05 46.25 -39.16
CA THR A 302 -18.46 47.63 -39.26
C THR A 302 -17.81 48.45 -38.10
N THR A 303 -16.46 48.62 -38.19
CA THR A 303 -15.69 49.92 -38.16
C THR A 303 -15.53 50.73 -36.81
N PRO A 304 -14.80 51.88 -36.74
CA PRO A 304 -13.31 51.93 -36.64
C PRO A 304 -12.72 52.94 -35.60
N LEU A 305 -11.39 52.93 -35.34
CA LEU A 305 -10.67 53.98 -34.56
C LEU A 305 -9.23 54.28 -35.10
N PRO A 306 -8.64 55.48 -34.86
CA PRO A 306 -7.43 56.00 -35.57
C PRO A 306 -6.08 55.97 -34.78
N PRO A 307 -4.92 56.34 -35.39
CA PRO A 307 -3.56 56.17 -34.83
C PRO A 307 -2.70 57.46 -34.67
N GLN A 308 -1.56 57.37 -33.95
CA GLN A 308 -0.35 58.24 -33.95
C GLN A 308 0.81 57.47 -33.24
N SER A 309 2.02 57.20 -33.78
CA SER A 309 3.20 58.04 -34.21
C SER A 309 4.23 58.28 -33.07
N THR A 310 5.58 58.30 -33.18
CA THR A 310 6.53 58.52 -34.32
C THR A 310 7.96 57.89 -34.14
N ASN A 311 8.49 57.22 -35.17
CA ASN A 311 9.90 57.30 -35.71
C ASN A 311 11.15 56.84 -34.87
N PRO A 312 12.43 56.82 -35.39
CA PRO A 312 13.19 55.54 -35.51
C PRO A 312 14.69 55.49 -35.05
N THR A 313 15.40 54.42 -35.49
CA THR A 313 16.83 53.98 -35.36
C THR A 313 17.94 55.03 -35.69
N PRO A 314 19.27 54.85 -35.38
CA PRO A 314 20.10 53.62 -35.62
C PRO A 314 21.29 53.30 -34.64
N THR A 315 22.15 52.36 -35.06
CA THR A 315 23.37 51.76 -34.42
C THR A 315 24.59 52.70 -34.26
N PRO A 316 25.59 52.33 -33.43
CA PRO A 316 26.97 52.08 -33.96
C PRO A 316 27.79 50.96 -33.24
N LEU A 317 29.11 50.87 -33.50
CA LEU A 317 30.01 49.73 -33.19
C LEU A 317 31.05 49.96 -32.06
N ARG A 318 31.76 48.87 -31.71
CA ARG A 318 32.91 48.65 -30.79
C ARG A 318 34.02 49.74 -30.84
N PRO A 319 34.73 50.01 -29.72
CA PRO A 319 36.09 49.45 -29.54
C PRO A 319 36.46 49.01 -28.09
N ASP A 320 37.62 48.36 -27.94
CA ASP A 320 38.30 47.97 -26.68
C ASP A 320 39.55 48.89 -26.42
N PRO A 321 40.41 48.71 -25.38
CA PRO A 321 40.14 49.09 -23.98
C PRO A 321 41.31 49.85 -23.30
N GLN A 322 41.11 50.57 -22.16
CA GLN A 322 42.09 50.67 -21.03
C GLN A 322 41.71 51.62 -19.85
N ALA A 323 41.95 51.13 -18.63
CA ALA A 323 42.39 51.81 -17.39
C ALA A 323 41.85 53.20 -16.94
N ARG A 324 41.25 53.27 -15.73
CA ARG A 324 41.85 53.91 -14.51
C ARG A 324 41.06 53.72 -13.19
N LYS A 325 41.76 53.97 -12.08
CA LYS A 325 41.53 53.63 -10.66
C LYS A 325 40.40 54.41 -9.92
N ALA A 326 39.61 53.65 -9.14
CA ALA A 326 39.32 53.76 -7.69
C ALA A 326 38.81 55.05 -6.98
N SER A 327 37.62 54.93 -6.35
CA SER A 327 37.16 55.50 -5.04
C SER A 327 35.67 55.11 -4.83
N SER A 328 35.07 54.90 -3.65
CA SER A 328 35.54 54.71 -2.25
C SER A 328 34.39 54.10 -1.39
N SER A 329 34.70 53.30 -0.36
CA SER A 329 33.76 52.63 0.58
C SER A 329 33.12 53.61 1.62
N PRO A 330 32.28 53.23 2.64
CA PRO A 330 32.16 51.98 3.43
C PRO A 330 30.70 51.39 3.46
N PHE A 331 30.28 50.36 4.20
CA PHE A 331 30.77 49.69 5.44
C PHE A 331 30.56 48.16 5.41
N ASN A 332 31.44 47.41 6.09
CA ASN A 332 31.05 46.30 6.97
C ASN A 332 32.21 45.94 7.93
N LEU A 333 31.91 45.35 9.09
CA LEU A 333 32.89 45.04 10.14
C LEU A 333 32.72 43.60 10.66
N VAL A 334 33.82 42.85 10.73
CA VAL A 334 33.94 41.54 11.39
C VAL A 334 35.29 41.50 12.11
N PRO A 335 35.37 41.05 13.38
CA PRO A 335 36.63 41.05 14.13
C PRO A 335 37.57 39.92 13.67
N GLN A 336 38.87 40.23 13.60
CA GLN A 336 39.94 39.29 13.22
C GLN A 336 40.91 39.09 14.40
N VAL A 337 41.22 37.84 14.73
CA VAL A 337 42.25 37.49 15.74
C VAL A 337 43.60 37.30 15.05
N VAL A 338 44.68 37.73 15.72
CA VAL A 338 46.01 37.91 15.14
C VAL A 338 46.96 36.78 15.53
N ILE A 339 47.77 36.32 14.57
CA ILE A 339 49.09 35.69 14.81
C ILE A 339 50.12 36.44 13.95
N PRO A 340 51.23 36.95 14.51
CA PRO A 340 52.14 37.85 13.80
C PRO A 340 53.28 37.14 13.05
N SER A 341 53.67 37.68 11.90
CA SER A 341 54.87 37.30 11.15
C SER A 341 55.94 38.41 11.19
N PRO A 342 57.23 38.12 11.47
CA PRO A 342 58.31 39.10 11.37
C PRO A 342 58.60 39.48 9.90
N GLY A 343 58.89 40.76 9.64
CA GLY A 343 59.12 41.28 8.29
C GLY A 343 60.58 41.62 7.98
N HIS A 344 61.00 41.28 6.77
CA HIS A 344 61.85 42.05 5.85
C HIS A 344 62.98 42.95 6.38
N LEU A 345 64.20 42.69 5.87
CA LEU A 345 65.06 43.76 5.34
C LEU A 345 65.67 43.35 3.98
N GLN A 346 66.02 44.35 3.18
CA GLN A 346 66.53 44.24 1.80
C GLN A 346 68.07 44.29 1.77
N GLN A 347 68.72 43.72 0.74
CA GLN A 347 69.58 44.50 -0.17
C GLN A 347 70.03 43.73 -1.43
N MET A 348 70.83 44.42 -2.27
CA MET A 348 71.14 44.08 -3.67
C MET A 348 72.43 43.25 -3.84
N SER A 349 72.52 42.51 -4.95
CA SER A 349 73.75 42.00 -5.59
C SER A 349 74.66 43.16 -6.07
N PRO A 350 75.98 42.99 -6.37
CA PRO A 350 76.48 41.96 -7.32
C PRO A 350 77.97 41.47 -7.23
N LYS A 351 78.34 40.60 -8.18
CA LYS A 351 79.70 40.22 -8.69
C LYS A 351 80.52 39.12 -7.97
N THR A 352 81.35 38.45 -8.80
CA THR A 352 82.26 37.29 -8.61
C THR A 352 83.75 37.74 -8.48
N PRO A 353 84.80 36.87 -8.30
CA PRO A 353 84.87 35.39 -8.31
C PRO A 353 85.67 34.72 -7.14
N ALA A 354 85.86 33.39 -7.27
CA ALA A 354 86.47 32.37 -6.38
C ALA A 354 87.90 32.55 -5.81
N VAL A 355 88.26 31.74 -4.77
CA VAL A 355 89.40 30.75 -4.75
C VAL A 355 89.55 29.97 -3.40
N ALA A 356 89.72 28.64 -3.50
CA ALA A 356 90.34 27.60 -2.62
C ALA A 356 90.32 27.59 -1.05
N ALA A 357 89.64 26.57 -0.49
CA ALA A 357 90.12 25.44 0.39
C ALA A 357 90.89 25.69 1.74
N PRO A 358 91.12 24.67 2.64
CA PRO A 358 90.60 23.28 2.71
C PRO A 358 90.00 22.79 4.07
N GLN A 359 89.11 21.80 3.96
CA GLN A 359 88.78 20.64 4.85
C GLN A 359 89.19 20.58 6.36
N ALA A 360 88.20 20.28 7.23
CA ALA A 360 88.18 19.12 8.17
C ALA A 360 86.77 18.96 8.81
N PRO A 361 86.43 17.82 9.43
CA PRO A 361 85.95 16.58 8.78
C PRO A 361 84.43 16.41 8.85
N GLN A 362 83.85 15.61 7.94
CA GLN A 362 82.41 15.30 7.94
C GLN A 362 82.02 14.33 9.08
N VAL A 363 81.18 14.80 10.01
CA VAL A 363 80.28 13.91 10.77
C VAL A 363 78.96 13.86 9.99
N GLN A 364 78.59 12.67 9.50
CA GLN A 364 77.32 12.47 8.80
C GLN A 364 76.15 12.46 9.79
N ALA A 365 75.69 13.64 10.19
CA ALA A 365 74.38 13.83 10.79
C ALA A 365 73.31 13.56 9.70
N ARG A 366 72.98 12.28 9.51
CA ARG A 366 71.94 11.83 8.56
C ARG A 366 70.58 12.27 9.12
N ALA A 367 70.07 13.38 8.62
CA ALA A 367 68.73 13.85 8.96
C ALA A 367 67.68 12.78 8.58
N PRO A 368 66.68 12.53 9.44
CA PRO A 368 65.48 11.81 9.05
C PRO A 368 64.54 12.76 8.31
N ASP A 369 64.89 13.12 7.07
CA ASP A 369 63.93 13.67 6.11
C ASP A 369 62.98 12.54 5.67
N GLU A 370 61.96 12.29 6.48
CA GLU A 370 60.73 11.66 6.00
C GLU A 370 59.86 12.77 5.40
N ASP A 371 59.83 12.85 4.07
CA ASP A 371 58.97 13.77 3.33
C ASP A 371 57.49 13.46 3.65
N VAL A 372 56.92 14.19 4.62
CA VAL A 372 55.51 14.06 5.00
C VAL A 372 54.65 14.49 3.81
N ASP A 373 53.86 13.57 3.27
CA ASP A 373 52.88 13.89 2.23
C ASP A 373 51.71 14.70 2.81
N TYR A 374 51.89 16.01 2.85
CA TYR A 374 50.88 16.98 3.29
C TYR A 374 49.57 16.91 2.48
N GLN A 375 49.59 16.42 1.23
CA GLN A 375 48.38 16.24 0.42
C GLN A 375 47.57 15.07 0.97
N THR A 376 48.19 13.91 1.18
CA THR A 376 47.53 12.73 1.77
C THR A 376 47.14 12.99 3.23
N LEU A 377 47.96 13.72 4.00
CA LEU A 377 47.63 14.13 5.37
C LEU A 377 46.39 15.04 5.43
N LEU A 378 46.27 16.04 4.56
CA LEU A 378 45.07 16.90 4.51
C LEU A 378 43.81 16.12 4.13
N LEU A 379 43.92 15.15 3.23
CA LEU A 379 42.78 14.27 2.89
C LEU A 379 42.42 13.35 4.07
N ALA A 380 43.39 12.74 4.74
CA ALA A 380 43.15 11.91 5.93
C ALA A 380 42.53 12.72 7.09
N LEU A 381 43.00 13.94 7.35
CA LEU A 381 42.41 14.83 8.35
C LEU A 381 40.98 15.25 7.98
N ALA A 382 40.70 15.50 6.70
CA ALA A 382 39.33 15.77 6.26
C ALA A 382 38.39 14.60 6.55
N ASP A 383 38.85 13.37 6.30
CA ASP A 383 38.12 12.14 6.62
C ASP A 383 37.90 11.97 8.13
N GLU A 384 38.94 12.17 8.96
CA GLU A 384 38.80 12.12 10.43
C GLU A 384 37.80 13.16 10.96
N TYR A 385 37.88 14.42 10.51
CA TYR A 385 36.96 15.47 10.97
C TYR A 385 35.52 15.23 10.50
N LEU A 386 35.31 14.78 9.26
CA LEU A 386 33.96 14.48 8.75
C LEU A 386 33.35 13.25 9.45
N ASN A 387 34.12 12.18 9.65
CA ASN A 387 33.62 10.99 10.34
C ASN A 387 33.35 11.29 11.84
N ALA A 388 34.22 12.05 12.51
CA ALA A 388 34.02 12.49 13.90
C ALA A 388 32.85 13.49 14.07
N ALA A 389 32.44 14.18 13.01
CA ALA A 389 31.16 14.89 12.96
C ALA A 389 30.01 13.90 12.77
N HIS A 390 30.04 13.11 11.70
CA HIS A 390 28.97 12.20 11.28
C HIS A 390 28.56 11.17 12.34
N GLY A 391 29.50 10.62 13.12
CA GLY A 391 29.19 9.73 14.25
C GLY A 391 28.34 10.39 15.35
N LYS A 392 28.28 11.73 15.41
CA LYS A 392 27.38 12.47 16.31
C LYS A 392 26.04 12.83 15.66
N GLY A 393 25.89 12.66 14.34
CA GLY A 393 24.75 13.15 13.55
C GLY A 393 23.40 12.64 14.06
N THR A 394 23.28 11.34 14.34
CA THR A 394 22.04 10.75 14.88
C THR A 394 21.67 11.31 16.27
N THR A 395 22.66 11.42 17.16
CA THR A 395 22.44 11.93 18.53
C THR A 395 22.09 13.42 18.53
N LEU A 396 22.68 14.21 17.63
CA LEU A 396 22.33 15.62 17.41
C LEU A 396 20.95 15.81 16.78
N ALA A 397 20.53 14.95 15.85
CA ALA A 397 19.19 15.01 15.25
C ALA A 397 18.06 14.70 16.26
N LEU A 398 18.38 14.08 17.40
CA LEU A 398 17.46 13.82 18.50
C LEU A 398 17.55 14.87 19.62
N SER A 399 18.73 15.42 19.88
CA SER A 399 18.93 16.49 20.87
C SER A 399 18.52 17.86 20.31
N LYS A 400 18.28 18.83 21.20
CA LYS A 400 18.08 20.25 20.83
C LYS A 400 19.19 21.13 21.41
N ASN A 401 20.40 20.58 21.56
CA ASN A 401 21.54 21.31 22.13
C ASN A 401 22.26 22.12 21.04
N SER A 402 22.20 23.45 21.15
CA SER A 402 22.88 24.37 20.23
C SER A 402 24.40 24.38 20.39
N VAL A 403 24.94 23.93 21.53
CA VAL A 403 26.39 23.89 21.76
C VAL A 403 27.02 22.73 20.98
N ASP A 404 26.50 21.52 21.14
CA ASP A 404 27.00 20.33 20.45
C ASP A 404 26.87 20.45 18.92
N LEU A 405 25.82 21.14 18.46
CA LEU A 405 25.59 21.47 17.05
C LEU A 405 26.63 22.46 16.49
N ALA A 406 27.09 23.42 17.31
CA ALA A 406 28.16 24.34 16.91
C ALA A 406 29.50 23.62 16.79
N ASP A 407 29.82 22.69 17.72
CA ASP A 407 31.02 21.85 17.61
C ASP A 407 30.93 20.84 16.45
N TYR A 408 29.74 20.35 16.10
CA TYR A 408 29.51 19.57 14.88
C TYR A 408 29.86 20.35 13.62
N TYR A 409 29.25 21.53 13.43
CA TYR A 409 29.52 22.35 12.24
C TYR A 409 30.95 22.87 12.18
N LYS A 410 31.62 23.05 13.32
CA LYS A 410 33.06 23.33 13.40
C LYS A 410 33.91 22.16 12.87
N LEU A 411 33.56 20.91 13.18
CA LEU A 411 34.23 19.72 12.61
C LEU A 411 33.98 19.64 11.10
N VAL A 412 32.73 19.79 10.64
CA VAL A 412 32.38 19.81 9.20
C VAL A 412 33.13 20.92 8.45
N ALA A 413 33.17 22.14 8.99
CA ALA A 413 33.88 23.26 8.40
C ALA A 413 35.41 23.05 8.36
N THR A 414 35.98 22.38 9.38
CA THR A 414 37.41 22.01 9.38
C THR A 414 37.70 20.96 8.30
N GLY A 415 36.85 19.94 8.16
CA GLY A 415 36.97 18.94 7.10
C GLY A 415 36.81 19.54 5.69
N LEU A 416 35.84 20.44 5.49
CA LEU A 416 35.70 21.22 4.26
C LEU A 416 36.95 22.06 3.96
N GLY A 417 37.50 22.76 4.95
CA GLY A 417 38.74 23.54 4.80
C GLY A 417 39.95 22.69 4.44
N CYS A 418 40.07 21.47 4.98
CA CYS A 418 41.09 20.51 4.57
C CYS A 418 40.91 20.04 3.11
N LEU A 419 39.68 19.76 2.68
CA LEU A 419 39.37 19.43 1.28
C LEU A 419 39.63 20.60 0.31
N GLU A 420 39.33 21.84 0.71
CA GLU A 420 39.64 23.04 -0.09
C GLU A 420 41.15 23.24 -0.19
N ALA A 421 41.87 23.20 0.94
CA ALA A 421 43.31 23.38 0.98
C ALA A 421 44.07 22.33 0.15
N ALA A 422 43.59 21.07 0.14
CA ALA A 422 44.13 20.01 -0.71
C ALA A 422 43.92 20.26 -2.21
N GLN A 423 42.84 20.96 -2.60
CA GLN A 423 42.54 21.28 -4.01
C GLN A 423 43.20 22.57 -4.51
N VAL A 424 43.43 23.54 -3.63
CA VAL A 424 43.99 24.86 -4.00
C VAL A 424 45.52 24.85 -3.99
N ASN A 425 46.14 24.19 -3.01
CA ASN A 425 47.60 24.26 -2.80
C ASN A 425 48.38 23.12 -3.47
N PHE A 426 47.72 22.01 -3.83
CA PHE A 426 48.37 20.81 -4.37
C PHE A 426 47.80 20.42 -5.73
N ARG A 427 48.66 19.90 -6.60
CA ARG A 427 48.27 19.44 -7.94
C ARG A 427 47.84 17.98 -7.91
N LEU A 428 46.61 17.75 -7.44
CA LEU A 428 46.00 16.42 -7.36
C LEU A 428 46.02 15.68 -8.73
N PRO A 429 46.24 14.35 -8.76
CA PRO A 429 46.01 13.54 -9.95
C PRO A 429 44.54 13.63 -10.39
N PRO A 430 44.18 13.64 -11.70
CA PRO A 430 42.81 13.97 -12.14
C PRO A 430 41.68 13.10 -11.58
N ARG A 431 41.95 11.81 -11.26
CA ARG A 431 40.99 10.94 -10.58
C ARG A 431 40.77 11.37 -9.13
N THR A 432 41.84 11.65 -8.40
CA THR A 432 41.81 12.18 -7.02
C THR A 432 41.14 13.55 -7.01
N GLU A 433 41.51 14.45 -7.93
CA GLU A 433 40.92 15.78 -8.09
C GLU A 433 39.39 15.73 -8.27
N ALA A 434 38.90 14.83 -9.10
CA ALA A 434 37.47 14.60 -9.29
C ALA A 434 36.79 14.02 -8.04
N LEU A 435 37.40 13.04 -7.36
CA LEU A 435 36.86 12.45 -6.13
C LEU A 435 36.80 13.48 -4.97
N THR A 436 37.86 14.26 -4.77
CA THR A 436 37.90 15.34 -3.77
C THR A 436 36.84 16.41 -4.05
N ARG A 437 36.66 16.82 -5.32
CA ARG A 437 35.57 17.74 -5.72
C ARG A 437 34.18 17.17 -5.48
N LEU A 438 33.95 15.89 -5.80
CA LEU A 438 32.66 15.22 -5.59
C LEU A 438 32.33 15.14 -4.09
N ARG A 439 33.30 14.81 -3.24
CA ARG A 439 33.14 14.79 -1.77
C ARG A 439 32.87 16.18 -1.22
N TYR A 440 33.68 17.16 -1.60
CA TYR A 440 33.53 18.57 -1.20
C TYR A 440 32.13 19.10 -1.55
N ALA A 441 31.69 18.93 -2.80
CA ALA A 441 30.37 19.34 -3.23
C ALA A 441 29.23 18.58 -2.53
N ARG A 442 29.39 17.28 -2.23
CA ARG A 442 28.38 16.53 -1.46
C ARG A 442 28.19 17.11 -0.06
N ILE A 443 29.27 17.31 0.68
CA ILE A 443 29.21 17.88 2.04
C ILE A 443 28.61 19.29 1.99
N LEU A 444 28.97 20.13 1.01
CA LEU A 444 28.32 21.44 0.82
C LEU A 444 26.80 21.32 0.58
N ILE A 445 26.33 20.41 -0.29
CA ILE A 445 24.91 20.24 -0.64
C ILE A 445 24.07 19.64 0.49
N GLU A 446 24.70 18.86 1.38
CA GLU A 446 24.06 18.18 2.51
C GLU A 446 24.09 18.99 3.80
N GLU A 447 25.18 19.71 4.12
CA GLU A 447 25.40 20.39 5.40
C GLU A 447 25.41 21.93 5.33
N THR A 448 25.29 22.54 4.15
CA THR A 448 25.37 24.00 4.00
C THR A 448 24.35 24.56 3.00
N ASP A 449 24.13 25.88 3.05
CA ASP A 449 23.36 26.63 2.05
C ASP A 449 24.22 27.16 0.88
N ASN A 450 25.50 26.74 0.76
CA ASN A 450 26.45 27.22 -0.26
C ASN A 450 26.22 26.59 -1.65
N ASP A 451 24.98 26.54 -2.15
CA ASP A 451 24.61 25.91 -3.44
C ASP A 451 25.48 26.41 -4.62
N VAL A 452 25.85 27.70 -4.66
CA VAL A 452 26.70 28.30 -5.73
C VAL A 452 28.14 27.76 -5.72
N GLU A 453 28.66 27.49 -4.53
CA GLU A 453 30.01 26.93 -4.35
C GLU A 453 30.02 25.45 -4.73
N ALA A 454 28.99 24.71 -4.33
CA ALA A 454 28.77 23.33 -4.75
C ALA A 454 28.60 23.21 -6.27
N GLU A 455 27.80 24.07 -6.90
CA GLU A 455 27.65 24.13 -8.36
C GLU A 455 29.01 24.38 -9.05
N THR A 456 29.81 25.29 -8.50
CA THR A 456 31.15 25.61 -8.99
C THR A 456 32.11 24.42 -8.86
N ALA A 457 32.08 23.71 -7.73
CA ALA A 457 32.89 22.51 -7.49
C ALA A 457 32.50 21.35 -8.42
N LEU A 458 31.19 21.12 -8.61
CA LEU A 458 30.67 20.10 -9.53
C LEU A 458 31.01 20.42 -10.99
N SER A 459 30.84 21.67 -11.42
CA SER A 459 31.15 22.11 -12.79
C SER A 459 32.64 21.91 -13.11
N LYS A 460 33.54 22.35 -12.21
CA LYS A 460 34.98 22.10 -12.31
C LYS A 460 35.31 20.60 -12.28
N GLY A 461 34.58 19.81 -11.51
CA GLY A 461 34.75 18.35 -11.44
C GLY A 461 34.36 17.66 -12.75
N ILE A 462 33.24 18.08 -13.35
CA ILE A 462 32.76 17.57 -14.64
C ILE A 462 33.77 17.87 -15.75
N GLU A 463 34.33 19.09 -15.80
CA GLU A 463 35.41 19.42 -16.74
C GLU A 463 36.64 18.52 -16.59
N VAL A 464 37.07 18.24 -15.35
CA VAL A 464 38.19 17.31 -15.07
C VAL A 464 37.84 15.90 -15.53
N CYS A 465 36.60 15.45 -15.28
CA CYS A 465 36.13 14.14 -15.71
C CYS A 465 36.08 14.01 -17.23
N GLU A 466 35.58 15.01 -17.96
CA GLU A 466 35.49 14.98 -19.42
C GLU A 466 36.87 15.00 -20.08
N ARG A 467 37.77 15.88 -19.62
CA ARG A 467 39.17 15.95 -20.11
C ARG A 467 39.93 14.64 -19.93
N ASN A 468 39.61 13.87 -18.89
CA ASN A 468 40.30 12.63 -18.51
C ASN A 468 39.46 11.35 -18.76
N LYS A 469 38.31 11.46 -19.43
CA LYS A 469 37.39 10.34 -19.76
C LYS A 469 36.86 9.55 -18.56
N LEU A 470 36.71 10.20 -17.40
CA LEU A 470 36.19 9.61 -16.16
C LEU A 470 34.65 9.62 -16.16
N VAL A 471 34.05 8.82 -17.06
CA VAL A 471 32.62 8.88 -17.40
C VAL A 471 31.69 8.70 -16.19
N ASP A 472 31.95 7.71 -15.32
CA ASP A 472 31.09 7.44 -14.16
C ASP A 472 31.15 8.55 -13.09
N LEU A 473 32.29 9.24 -12.98
CA LEU A 473 32.43 10.40 -12.09
C LEU A 473 31.73 11.63 -12.68
N LYS A 474 31.82 11.86 -14.02
CA LYS A 474 30.98 12.87 -14.71
C LYS A 474 29.50 12.64 -14.37
N TYR A 475 28.99 11.44 -14.64
CA TYR A 475 27.56 11.19 -14.46
C TYR A 475 27.15 11.23 -12.98
N THR A 476 28.00 10.78 -12.05
CA THR A 476 27.75 10.94 -10.60
C THR A 476 27.64 12.41 -10.20
N MET A 477 28.54 13.27 -10.69
CA MET A 477 28.49 14.72 -10.43
C MET A 477 27.27 15.39 -11.05
N GLN A 478 26.91 15.05 -12.29
CA GLN A 478 25.71 15.61 -12.94
C GLN A 478 24.41 15.12 -12.27
N GLN A 479 24.38 13.89 -11.76
CA GLN A 479 23.26 13.33 -10.98
C GLN A 479 23.06 14.11 -9.67
N LEU A 480 24.14 14.44 -8.97
CA LEU A 480 24.12 15.28 -7.77
C LEU A 480 23.74 16.73 -8.09
N LEU A 481 24.29 17.30 -9.17
CA LEU A 481 23.95 18.65 -9.66
C LEU A 481 22.44 18.77 -9.96
N ALA A 482 21.85 17.76 -10.61
CA ALA A 482 20.42 17.75 -10.91
C ALA A 482 19.54 17.63 -9.65
N ARG A 483 20.01 16.94 -8.60
CA ARG A 483 19.32 16.91 -7.28
C ARG A 483 19.37 18.26 -6.59
N MET A 484 20.53 18.93 -6.59
CA MET A 484 20.71 20.29 -6.05
C MET A 484 19.83 21.30 -6.81
N LEU A 485 19.91 21.30 -8.15
CA LEU A 485 19.11 22.17 -9.02
C LEU A 485 17.59 21.91 -8.88
N HIS A 486 17.16 20.73 -8.43
CA HIS A 486 15.74 20.48 -8.17
C HIS A 486 15.26 21.20 -6.89
N LYS A 487 16.13 21.48 -5.90
CA LYS A 487 15.76 22.32 -4.74
C LYS A 487 15.34 23.73 -5.19
N SER A 488 16.10 24.32 -6.12
CA SER A 488 15.99 25.74 -6.50
C SER A 488 15.18 25.98 -7.79
N ASN A 489 15.26 25.08 -8.78
CA ASN A 489 14.53 25.17 -10.04
C ASN A 489 14.16 23.78 -10.60
N PRO A 490 13.05 23.17 -10.12
CA PRO A 490 12.59 21.84 -10.55
C PRO A 490 12.48 21.67 -12.07
N LYS A 491 12.10 22.72 -12.81
CA LYS A 491 11.94 22.67 -14.28
C LYS A 491 13.29 22.61 -15.00
N ALA A 492 14.29 23.32 -14.52
CA ALA A 492 15.64 23.24 -15.05
C ALA A 492 16.28 21.87 -14.76
N ALA A 493 16.08 21.35 -13.55
CA ALA A 493 16.55 20.01 -13.17
C ALA A 493 15.93 18.90 -14.02
N VAL A 494 14.61 18.93 -14.24
CA VAL A 494 13.91 17.99 -15.14
C VAL A 494 14.52 18.04 -16.54
N LYS A 495 14.66 19.24 -17.14
CA LYS A 495 15.26 19.38 -18.48
C LYS A 495 16.71 18.89 -18.53
N ALA A 496 17.50 19.12 -17.49
CA ALA A 496 18.87 18.61 -17.40
C ALA A 496 18.90 17.07 -17.37
N ILE A 497 17.96 16.43 -16.65
CA ILE A 497 17.86 14.97 -16.59
C ILE A 497 17.37 14.39 -17.93
N ASP A 498 16.36 15.00 -18.56
CA ASP A 498 15.88 14.55 -19.86
C ASP A 498 16.99 14.64 -20.93
N ASN A 499 17.84 15.68 -20.88
CA ASN A 499 19.07 15.77 -21.70
C ASN A 499 20.10 14.66 -21.37
N MET A 500 20.37 14.38 -20.09
CA MET A 500 21.29 13.31 -19.68
C MET A 500 20.80 11.93 -20.11
N ILE A 501 19.49 11.67 -20.02
CA ILE A 501 18.85 10.46 -20.54
C ILE A 501 19.10 10.35 -22.05
N GLN A 502 18.93 11.43 -22.83
CA GLN A 502 19.23 11.43 -24.26
C GLN A 502 20.72 11.17 -24.58
N GLU A 503 21.64 11.70 -23.76
CA GLU A 503 23.09 11.44 -23.89
C GLU A 503 23.40 9.94 -23.70
N VAL A 504 22.93 9.33 -22.61
CA VAL A 504 23.20 7.91 -22.31
C VAL A 504 22.41 6.94 -23.20
N GLU A 505 21.21 7.30 -23.66
CA GLU A 505 20.47 6.57 -24.71
C GLU A 505 21.31 6.51 -26.01
N THR A 506 21.87 7.66 -26.42
CA THR A 506 22.66 7.81 -27.66
C THR A 506 23.94 6.98 -27.62
N TYR A 507 24.68 7.04 -26.50
CA TYR A 507 25.91 6.27 -26.31
C TYR A 507 25.67 4.84 -25.81
N ARG A 508 24.41 4.45 -25.52
CA ARG A 508 23.99 3.14 -24.98
C ARG A 508 24.60 2.76 -23.62
N TYR A 509 24.79 3.75 -22.72
CA TYR A 509 25.30 3.53 -21.36
C TYR A 509 24.16 3.06 -20.43
N VAL A 510 23.71 1.82 -20.65
CA VAL A 510 22.54 1.20 -19.98
C VAL A 510 22.49 1.38 -18.46
N PRO A 511 23.56 1.16 -17.67
CA PRO A 511 23.51 1.34 -16.21
C PRO A 511 23.17 2.78 -15.79
N TRP A 512 23.68 3.77 -16.53
CA TRP A 512 23.36 5.19 -16.32
C TRP A 512 21.98 5.57 -16.87
N GLU A 513 21.52 4.92 -17.95
CA GLU A 513 20.12 5.04 -18.40
C GLU A 513 19.14 4.60 -17.32
N TYR A 514 19.43 3.49 -16.60
CA TYR A 514 18.66 3.10 -15.42
C TYR A 514 18.71 4.17 -14.31
N ALA A 515 19.92 4.62 -13.93
CA ALA A 515 20.11 5.58 -12.85
C ALA A 515 19.42 6.94 -13.10
N PHE A 516 19.52 7.48 -14.33
CA PHE A 516 18.88 8.75 -14.68
C PHE A 516 17.36 8.63 -14.84
N ARG A 517 16.83 7.51 -15.38
CA ARG A 517 15.39 7.26 -15.39
C ARG A 517 14.82 7.13 -13.98
N LEU A 518 15.49 6.41 -13.09
CA LEU A 518 15.09 6.29 -11.69
C LEU A 518 15.13 7.64 -10.97
N LEU A 519 16.14 8.49 -11.23
CA LEU A 519 16.14 9.87 -10.73
C LEU A 519 14.95 10.68 -11.28
N ARG A 520 14.68 10.60 -12.59
CA ARG A 520 13.56 11.31 -13.25
C ARG A 520 12.20 10.94 -12.66
N VAL A 521 12.03 9.67 -12.29
CA VAL A 521 10.85 9.15 -11.58
C VAL A 521 10.80 9.69 -10.14
N SER A 522 11.87 9.56 -9.35
CA SER A 522 11.87 10.03 -7.96
C SER A 522 11.59 11.53 -7.82
N LEU A 523 12.10 12.35 -8.74
CA LEU A 523 11.84 13.79 -8.78
C LEU A 523 10.49 14.17 -9.44
N ALA A 524 9.82 13.22 -10.09
CA ALA A 524 8.45 13.39 -10.56
C ALA A 524 7.45 13.11 -9.43
N LEU A 525 7.65 11.99 -8.71
CA LEU A 525 6.76 11.56 -7.63
C LEU A 525 6.78 12.52 -6.42
N SER A 526 7.88 13.23 -6.18
CA SER A 526 7.96 14.31 -5.17
C SER A 526 7.08 15.53 -5.48
N SER A 527 6.71 15.75 -6.75
CA SER A 527 6.02 16.97 -7.19
C SER A 527 4.51 16.95 -6.89
N GLY A 528 3.90 15.79 -6.66
CA GLY A 528 2.44 15.62 -6.45
C GLY A 528 1.55 15.98 -7.64
N SER A 529 2.13 16.50 -8.74
CA SER A 529 1.42 16.90 -9.96
C SER A 529 1.01 15.70 -10.80
N HIS A 530 -0.24 15.68 -11.30
CA HIS A 530 -0.71 14.65 -12.22
C HIS A 530 0.11 14.59 -13.52
N GLN A 531 0.67 15.72 -13.99
CA GLN A 531 1.56 15.71 -15.16
C GLN A 531 2.86 14.97 -14.87
N GLU A 532 3.45 15.18 -13.69
CA GLU A 532 4.66 14.45 -13.29
C GLU A 532 4.37 12.98 -12.96
N PHE A 533 3.20 12.64 -12.42
CA PHE A 533 2.75 11.24 -12.32
C PHE A 533 2.75 10.54 -13.70
N VAL A 534 2.22 11.18 -14.74
CA VAL A 534 2.27 10.63 -16.11
C VAL A 534 3.71 10.50 -16.63
N HIS A 535 4.59 11.48 -16.37
CA HIS A 535 6.01 11.40 -16.71
C HIS A 535 6.76 10.29 -15.93
N ALA A 536 6.37 10.01 -14.69
CA ALA A 536 6.91 8.91 -13.90
C ALA A 536 6.53 7.55 -14.50
N ILE A 537 5.24 7.29 -14.73
CA ILE A 537 4.75 6.04 -15.34
C ILE A 537 5.41 5.79 -16.70
N HIS A 538 5.50 6.83 -17.56
CA HIS A 538 6.18 6.71 -18.86
C HIS A 538 7.66 6.31 -18.74
N ASN A 539 8.39 6.85 -17.76
CA ASN A 539 9.78 6.48 -17.53
C ASN A 539 9.91 5.07 -16.92
N LEU A 540 8.96 4.63 -16.09
CA LEU A 540 8.92 3.27 -15.54
C LEU A 540 8.63 2.22 -16.60
N HIS A 541 7.74 2.49 -17.57
CA HIS A 541 7.51 1.62 -18.73
C HIS A 541 8.74 1.52 -19.63
N LYS A 542 9.45 2.64 -19.87
CA LYS A 542 10.76 2.63 -20.56
C LYS A 542 11.81 1.83 -19.78
N LEU A 543 11.89 2.01 -18.46
CA LEU A 543 12.82 1.29 -17.58
C LEU A 543 12.57 -0.23 -17.62
N SER A 544 11.31 -0.66 -17.48
CA SER A 544 10.90 -2.07 -17.46
C SER A 544 11.13 -2.76 -18.81
N SER A 545 10.85 -2.08 -19.93
CA SER A 545 11.10 -2.62 -21.28
C SER A 545 12.60 -2.71 -21.62
N LEU A 546 13.40 -1.72 -21.23
CA LEU A 546 14.86 -1.76 -21.33
C LEU A 546 15.45 -2.90 -20.50
N ALA A 547 15.07 -2.99 -19.22
CA ALA A 547 15.51 -4.04 -18.31
C ALA A 547 15.14 -5.44 -18.82
N THR A 548 13.92 -5.61 -19.34
CA THR A 548 13.47 -6.87 -19.94
C THR A 548 14.31 -7.23 -21.19
N ARG A 549 14.68 -6.25 -22.03
CA ARG A 549 15.52 -6.47 -23.23
C ARG A 549 16.95 -6.88 -22.88
N ASN A 550 17.52 -6.31 -21.82
CA ASN A 550 18.90 -6.55 -21.41
C ASN A 550 19.04 -7.75 -20.45
N GLY A 551 17.93 -8.26 -19.90
CA GLY A 551 17.88 -9.37 -18.95
C GLY A 551 17.98 -8.95 -17.47
N ASP A 552 17.95 -7.66 -17.16
CA ASP A 552 18.07 -7.08 -15.82
C ASP A 552 16.75 -7.21 -15.02
N LYS A 553 16.35 -8.45 -14.73
CA LYS A 553 15.06 -8.79 -14.07
C LYS A 553 14.79 -7.97 -12.81
N LEU A 554 15.81 -7.77 -11.97
CA LEU A 554 15.71 -6.96 -10.75
C LEU A 554 15.34 -5.50 -11.03
N VAL A 555 15.88 -4.88 -12.08
CA VAL A 555 15.52 -3.50 -12.48
C VAL A 555 14.08 -3.45 -12.99
N ALA A 556 13.61 -4.48 -13.70
CA ALA A 556 12.20 -4.60 -14.09
C ALA A 556 11.27 -4.80 -12.87
N VAL A 557 11.69 -5.54 -11.84
CA VAL A 557 10.96 -5.68 -10.57
C VAL A 557 10.87 -4.34 -9.83
N VAL A 558 11.97 -3.59 -9.73
CA VAL A 558 11.98 -2.24 -9.13
C VAL A 558 11.08 -1.28 -9.91
N ALA A 559 11.11 -1.33 -11.25
CA ALA A 559 10.23 -0.53 -12.10
C ALA A 559 8.75 -0.78 -11.73
N SER A 560 8.34 -2.05 -11.69
CA SER A 560 6.97 -2.44 -11.34
C SER A 560 6.59 -2.15 -9.87
N LEU A 561 7.53 -2.18 -8.93
CA LEU A 561 7.28 -1.75 -7.55
C LEU A 561 7.04 -0.24 -7.42
N MET A 562 7.85 0.58 -8.10
CA MET A 562 7.67 2.03 -8.13
C MET A 562 6.39 2.42 -8.87
N GLU A 563 6.02 1.67 -9.91
CA GLU A 563 4.76 1.83 -10.66
C GLU A 563 3.55 1.55 -9.75
N ALA A 564 3.57 0.44 -9.02
CA ALA A 564 2.51 0.12 -8.05
C ALA A 564 2.37 1.19 -6.96
N LEU A 565 3.48 1.65 -6.37
CA LEU A 565 3.48 2.70 -5.35
C LEU A 565 2.94 4.03 -5.91
N ALA A 566 3.34 4.43 -7.12
CA ALA A 566 2.85 5.64 -7.78
C ALA A 566 1.33 5.56 -8.03
N HIS A 567 0.82 4.41 -8.48
CA HIS A 567 -0.61 4.20 -8.66
C HIS A 567 -1.39 4.27 -7.34
N LEU A 568 -0.89 3.71 -6.23
CA LEU A 568 -1.55 3.79 -4.93
C LEU A 568 -1.54 5.20 -4.33
N GLN A 569 -0.48 5.99 -4.54
CA GLN A 569 -0.30 7.30 -3.90
C GLN A 569 -0.90 8.46 -4.72
N LEU A 570 -0.64 8.51 -6.02
CA LEU A 570 -0.87 9.71 -6.85
C LEU A 570 -2.01 9.56 -7.88
N SER A 571 -2.52 8.35 -8.12
CA SER A 571 -3.56 8.17 -9.13
C SER A 571 -4.91 8.75 -8.71
N THR A 572 -5.57 9.38 -9.68
CA THR A 572 -6.93 9.90 -9.61
C THR A 572 -7.99 8.89 -10.06
N ASN A 573 -7.59 7.77 -10.66
CA ASN A 573 -8.47 6.93 -11.46
C ASN A 573 -9.14 5.81 -10.66
N SER A 574 -10.32 5.36 -11.10
CA SER A 574 -11.09 4.27 -10.49
C SER A 574 -10.43 2.89 -10.60
N ASP A 575 -9.48 2.71 -11.52
CA ASP A 575 -8.66 1.50 -11.71
C ASP A 575 -7.35 1.53 -10.92
N SER A 576 -7.06 2.57 -10.13
CA SER A 576 -5.73 2.76 -9.51
C SER A 576 -5.19 1.57 -8.71
N VAL A 577 -6.06 0.85 -7.98
CA VAL A 577 -5.67 -0.34 -7.21
C VAL A 577 -5.46 -1.56 -8.11
N GLU A 578 -6.26 -1.70 -9.18
CA GLU A 578 -6.09 -2.74 -10.20
C GLU A 578 -4.76 -2.56 -10.95
N GLN A 579 -4.41 -1.32 -11.35
CA GLN A 579 -3.11 -1.04 -11.97
C GLN A 579 -1.94 -1.31 -11.01
N ALA A 580 -2.09 -1.00 -9.72
CA ALA A 580 -1.10 -1.36 -8.72
C ALA A 580 -0.96 -2.89 -8.54
N GLN A 581 -2.06 -3.65 -8.61
CA GLN A 581 -2.03 -5.12 -8.60
C GLN A 581 -1.40 -5.70 -9.87
N ASN A 582 -1.70 -5.14 -11.05
CA ASN A 582 -1.08 -5.53 -12.32
C ASN A 582 0.44 -5.32 -12.28
N ALA A 583 0.89 -4.20 -11.71
CA ALA A 583 2.31 -3.94 -11.49
C ALA A 583 2.93 -4.88 -10.43
N VAL A 584 2.25 -5.18 -9.32
CA VAL A 584 2.68 -6.21 -8.35
C VAL A 584 2.79 -7.60 -9.01
N ALA A 585 1.88 -7.97 -9.91
CA ALA A 585 1.96 -9.21 -10.69
C ALA A 585 3.15 -9.19 -11.67
N ALA A 586 3.42 -8.05 -12.30
CA ALA A 586 4.59 -7.84 -13.17
C ALA A 586 5.94 -7.86 -12.40
N ALA A 587 5.93 -7.60 -11.09
CA ALA A 587 7.06 -7.93 -10.21
C ALA A 587 7.10 -9.44 -9.90
N ARG A 588 5.98 -10.02 -9.44
CA ARG A 588 5.89 -11.42 -8.99
C ARG A 588 6.15 -12.47 -10.08
N ARG A 589 6.03 -12.16 -11.37
CA ARG A 589 6.48 -13.06 -12.46
C ARG A 589 7.96 -13.47 -12.34
N HIS A 590 8.78 -12.71 -11.60
CA HIS A 590 10.19 -13.00 -11.33
C HIS A 590 10.45 -13.59 -9.92
N GLN A 591 9.41 -13.88 -9.11
CA GLN A 591 9.56 -14.32 -7.71
C GLN A 591 10.27 -15.68 -7.52
N LEU A 592 10.40 -16.47 -8.60
CA LEU A 592 11.11 -17.76 -8.62
C LEU A 592 12.55 -17.63 -9.13
N ASP A 593 13.01 -16.42 -9.47
CA ASP A 593 14.39 -16.18 -9.84
C ASP A 593 15.26 -16.03 -8.57
N PRO A 594 16.36 -16.81 -8.42
CA PRO A 594 17.23 -16.71 -7.24
C PRO A 594 17.72 -15.28 -6.97
N SER A 595 18.08 -14.52 -8.02
CA SER A 595 18.57 -13.15 -7.87
C SER A 595 17.54 -12.19 -7.28
N VAL A 596 16.24 -12.49 -7.42
CA VAL A 596 15.14 -11.72 -6.83
C VAL A 596 14.84 -12.19 -5.40
N GLN A 597 14.95 -13.50 -5.13
CA GLN A 597 14.82 -14.04 -3.77
C GLN A 597 15.97 -13.62 -2.85
N ASP A 598 17.15 -13.37 -3.42
CA ASP A 598 18.34 -12.94 -2.70
C ASP A 598 18.23 -11.55 -2.06
N ILE A 599 17.40 -10.64 -2.57
CA ILE A 599 17.30 -9.27 -2.04
C ILE A 599 16.08 -9.13 -1.09
N PRO A 600 16.26 -9.18 0.24
CA PRO A 600 15.14 -9.20 1.20
C PRO A 600 14.33 -7.90 1.20
N GLN A 601 14.96 -6.76 0.86
CA GLN A 601 14.31 -5.46 0.69
C GLN A 601 13.17 -5.55 -0.35
N ILE A 602 13.48 -6.07 -1.53
CA ILE A 602 12.54 -6.20 -2.66
C ILE A 602 11.42 -7.18 -2.31
N GLY A 603 11.76 -8.32 -1.70
CA GLY A 603 10.76 -9.29 -1.23
C GLY A 603 9.75 -8.66 -0.26
N SER A 604 10.23 -7.89 0.72
CA SER A 604 9.38 -7.21 1.70
C SER A 604 8.52 -6.11 1.06
N MET A 605 9.09 -5.30 0.17
CA MET A 605 8.34 -4.29 -0.60
C MET A 605 7.17 -4.90 -1.39
N VAL A 606 7.40 -6.01 -2.11
CA VAL A 606 6.34 -6.71 -2.87
C VAL A 606 5.17 -7.10 -1.96
N GLN A 607 5.43 -7.65 -0.78
CA GLN A 607 4.35 -8.07 0.13
C GLN A 607 3.60 -6.89 0.75
N MET A 608 4.32 -5.84 1.17
CA MET A 608 3.69 -4.67 1.80
C MET A 608 2.79 -3.91 0.83
N VAL A 609 3.19 -3.80 -0.44
CA VAL A 609 2.34 -3.23 -1.50
C VAL A 609 1.14 -4.14 -1.80
N ASP A 610 1.31 -5.45 -1.91
CA ASP A 610 0.21 -6.39 -2.17
C ASP A 610 -0.83 -6.44 -1.03
N ILE A 611 -0.40 -6.34 0.23
CA ILE A 611 -1.28 -6.15 1.39
C ILE A 611 -2.03 -4.82 1.26
N SER A 612 -1.32 -3.73 0.93
CA SER A 612 -1.92 -2.40 0.77
C SER A 612 -2.99 -2.38 -0.32
N CYS A 613 -2.77 -3.08 -1.45
CA CYS A 613 -3.79 -3.24 -2.48
C CYS A 613 -5.05 -3.95 -1.94
N SER A 614 -4.92 -5.10 -1.28
CA SER A 614 -6.08 -5.81 -0.73
C SER A 614 -6.83 -5.03 0.36
N LEU A 615 -6.13 -4.20 1.15
CA LEU A 615 -6.78 -3.29 2.10
C LEU A 615 -7.61 -2.20 1.41
N LEU A 616 -7.12 -1.65 0.29
CA LEU A 616 -7.81 -0.61 -0.49
C LEU A 616 -8.97 -1.16 -1.35
N GLU A 617 -8.98 -2.47 -1.66
CA GLU A 617 -10.16 -3.16 -2.19
C GLU A 617 -11.17 -3.62 -1.12
N TYR A 618 -10.77 -3.51 0.15
CA TYR A 618 -11.48 -3.97 1.34
C TYR A 618 -11.61 -5.51 1.46
N ASP A 619 -10.74 -6.28 0.79
CA ASP A 619 -10.61 -7.73 1.01
C ASP A 619 -9.70 -8.01 2.22
N LEU A 620 -10.32 -7.94 3.39
CA LEU A 620 -9.69 -8.26 4.67
C LEU A 620 -9.21 -9.72 4.78
N ASN A 621 -9.70 -10.64 3.95
CA ASN A 621 -9.34 -12.06 4.02
C ASN A 621 -8.06 -12.32 3.21
N GLN A 622 -7.97 -11.80 1.99
CA GLN A 622 -6.70 -11.75 1.25
C GLN A 622 -5.63 -10.98 2.03
N ALA A 623 -5.96 -9.81 2.59
CA ALA A 623 -5.01 -9.05 3.40
C ALA A 623 -4.52 -9.86 4.62
N SER A 624 -5.42 -10.59 5.32
CA SER A 624 -5.05 -11.49 6.43
C SER A 624 -4.12 -12.63 5.99
N GLN A 625 -4.33 -13.21 4.80
CA GLN A 625 -3.48 -14.28 4.26
C GLN A 625 -2.10 -13.74 3.86
N LYS A 626 -2.06 -12.65 3.10
CA LYS A 626 -0.83 -11.96 2.66
C LYS A 626 0.01 -11.50 3.86
N LEU A 627 -0.62 -11.07 4.95
CA LEU A 627 0.04 -10.75 6.21
C LEU A 627 0.81 -11.93 6.80
N GLN A 628 0.29 -13.16 6.77
CA GLN A 628 1.03 -14.33 7.28
C GLN A 628 2.28 -14.64 6.44
N ILE A 629 2.24 -14.36 5.13
CA ILE A 629 3.40 -14.49 4.24
C ILE A 629 4.45 -13.42 4.59
N MET A 630 4.03 -12.16 4.82
CA MET A 630 4.93 -11.09 5.26
C MET A 630 5.59 -11.40 6.60
N GLN A 631 4.83 -11.86 7.60
CA GLN A 631 5.36 -12.23 8.92
C GLN A 631 6.39 -13.37 8.81
N THR A 632 6.04 -14.44 8.10
CA THR A 632 6.96 -15.56 7.80
C THR A 632 8.26 -15.10 7.13
N LEU A 633 8.18 -14.16 6.16
CA LEU A 633 9.36 -13.66 5.46
C LEU A 633 10.25 -12.79 6.34
N MET A 634 9.67 -11.95 7.22
CA MET A 634 10.45 -11.15 8.17
C MET A 634 11.17 -12.06 9.17
N ASP A 635 10.44 -13.00 9.80
CA ASP A 635 11.01 -13.97 10.75
C ASP A 635 12.17 -14.80 10.13
N GLN A 636 12.08 -15.14 8.84
CA GLN A 636 13.13 -15.87 8.12
C GLN A 636 14.33 -15.01 7.69
N ARG A 637 14.18 -13.69 7.53
CA ARG A 637 15.21 -12.78 6.97
C ARG A 637 15.72 -11.76 7.99
N ILE A 638 15.39 -11.95 9.28
CA ILE A 638 15.79 -11.08 10.40
C ILE A 638 17.31 -10.98 10.65
N ASN A 639 18.09 -11.95 10.17
CA ASN A 639 19.56 -11.96 10.30
C ASN A 639 20.26 -12.05 8.93
N ASP A 640 19.62 -11.57 7.86
CA ASP A 640 20.23 -11.55 6.52
C ASP A 640 21.25 -10.40 6.41
N SER A 641 22.53 -10.73 6.26
CA SER A 641 23.65 -9.75 6.21
C SER A 641 23.65 -8.82 4.99
N ARG A 642 22.63 -8.92 4.12
CA ARG A 642 22.35 -7.96 3.04
C ARG A 642 21.46 -6.80 3.48
N TRP A 643 21.02 -6.76 4.74
CA TRP A 643 20.59 -5.53 5.39
C TRP A 643 21.82 -4.71 5.79
N ARG A 644 21.77 -3.40 5.53
CA ARG A 644 22.76 -2.40 5.96
C ARG A 644 22.06 -1.36 6.82
N ASP A 645 22.78 -0.80 7.78
CA ASP A 645 22.23 0.10 8.80
C ASP A 645 21.83 1.47 8.21
N ASP A 646 22.50 1.87 7.10
CA ASP A 646 22.13 3.03 6.27
C ASP A 646 20.86 2.80 5.42
N GLY A 647 20.31 1.59 5.40
CA GLY A 647 19.17 1.21 4.56
C GLY A 647 19.50 1.14 3.06
N SER A 648 20.77 1.12 2.66
CA SER A 648 21.20 0.89 1.28
C SER A 648 21.22 -0.60 0.92
N PHE A 649 21.03 -0.89 -0.36
CA PHE A 649 21.12 -2.24 -0.91
C PHE A 649 21.50 -2.19 -2.39
N SER A 650 22.13 -3.26 -2.87
CA SER A 650 22.78 -3.29 -4.17
C SER A 650 22.10 -4.30 -5.09
N ILE A 651 21.76 -3.88 -6.32
CA ILE A 651 21.11 -4.70 -7.35
C ILE A 651 22.13 -5.07 -8.44
N PRO A 652 22.51 -6.34 -8.61
CA PRO A 652 23.41 -6.76 -9.68
C PRO A 652 22.76 -6.60 -11.07
N LEU A 653 23.56 -6.09 -12.02
CA LEU A 653 23.22 -5.89 -13.42
C LEU A 653 23.97 -6.90 -14.31
N ASN A 654 23.35 -7.33 -15.41
CA ASN A 654 23.92 -8.25 -16.40
C ASN A 654 24.91 -7.56 -17.36
N SER A 655 25.85 -6.80 -16.81
CA SER A 655 26.87 -6.09 -17.59
C SER A 655 27.94 -7.05 -18.13
N LYS A 656 28.24 -6.93 -19.43
CA LYS A 656 29.34 -7.63 -20.11
C LYS A 656 30.09 -6.63 -21.01
N PRO A 657 31.43 -6.59 -21.00
CA PRO A 657 32.35 -7.32 -20.10
C PRO A 657 32.18 -6.89 -18.62
N PRO A 658 32.72 -7.66 -17.65
CA PRO A 658 32.84 -7.17 -16.28
C PRO A 658 33.70 -5.88 -16.26
N PRO A 659 33.30 -4.84 -15.51
CA PRO A 659 34.11 -3.64 -15.39
C PRO A 659 35.44 -3.94 -14.68
N THR A 660 36.51 -3.27 -15.11
CA THR A 660 37.81 -3.29 -14.42
C THR A 660 37.65 -2.80 -12.99
N GLN A 661 38.40 -3.37 -12.03
CA GLN A 661 38.46 -2.86 -10.65
C GLN A 661 39.17 -1.49 -10.58
N GLY A 662 38.43 -0.44 -10.92
CA GLY A 662 38.62 0.90 -10.36
C GLY A 662 37.32 1.29 -9.65
N GLU A 663 37.38 2.00 -8.52
CA GLU A 663 36.15 2.36 -7.81
C GLU A 663 35.28 3.25 -8.72
N MET A 664 34.05 2.81 -8.97
CA MET A 664 32.99 3.64 -9.51
C MET A 664 32.22 4.31 -8.35
N GLY A 665 31.52 5.41 -8.65
CA GLY A 665 30.82 6.20 -7.64
C GLY A 665 29.65 5.46 -6.98
N ASP A 666 29.16 5.98 -5.84
CA ASP A 666 28.21 5.27 -4.96
C ASP A 666 26.96 4.70 -5.63
N ILE A 667 26.52 5.28 -6.75
CA ILE A 667 25.34 4.86 -7.52
C ILE A 667 25.58 3.53 -8.25
N LEU A 668 26.79 3.30 -8.74
CA LEU A 668 27.18 2.11 -9.50
C LEU A 668 28.44 1.51 -8.87
N ARG A 669 28.30 0.45 -8.08
CA ARG A 669 29.42 -0.19 -7.36
C ARG A 669 29.82 -1.51 -8.02
N ILE A 670 31.07 -1.94 -7.83
CA ILE A 670 31.50 -3.30 -8.18
C ILE A 670 31.46 -4.16 -6.92
N GLU A 671 30.54 -5.11 -6.87
CA GLU A 671 30.41 -6.07 -5.76
C GLU A 671 30.52 -7.49 -6.32
N GLU A 672 31.35 -8.35 -5.70
CA GLU A 672 31.64 -9.72 -6.18
C GLU A 672 32.09 -9.82 -7.67
N GLY A 673 32.67 -8.75 -8.23
CA GLY A 673 33.03 -8.68 -9.65
C GLY A 673 31.86 -8.43 -10.62
N LYS A 674 30.65 -8.18 -10.11
CA LYS A 674 29.47 -7.75 -10.87
C LYS A 674 29.31 -6.24 -10.76
N LEU A 675 28.73 -5.61 -11.77
CA LEU A 675 28.26 -4.22 -11.65
C LEU A 675 26.92 -4.22 -10.92
N CYS A 676 26.81 -3.43 -9.85
CA CYS A 676 25.60 -3.28 -9.06
C CYS A 676 25.10 -1.82 -9.07
N LEU A 677 23.78 -1.64 -9.16
CA LEU A 677 23.10 -0.36 -8.92
C LEU A 677 22.72 -0.26 -7.45
N THR A 678 23.21 0.77 -6.75
CA THR A 678 22.87 1.01 -5.34
C THR A 678 21.54 1.77 -5.23
N LEU A 679 20.62 1.25 -4.42
CA LEU A 679 19.38 1.90 -3.99
C LEU A 679 19.38 2.07 -2.46
N SER A 680 18.45 2.89 -1.96
CA SER A 680 18.20 3.09 -0.53
C SER A 680 16.70 3.04 -0.26
N TRP A 681 16.29 2.45 0.87
CA TRP A 681 14.88 2.40 1.27
C TRP A 681 14.68 2.66 2.77
N LEU A 682 14.79 1.63 3.61
CA LEU A 682 14.64 1.71 5.06
C LEU A 682 15.69 0.80 5.73
N PRO A 683 16.32 1.25 6.83
CA PRO A 683 17.07 0.36 7.73
C PRO A 683 16.19 -0.75 8.29
N GLN A 684 16.80 -1.86 8.67
CA GLN A 684 16.09 -3.05 9.16
C GLN A 684 15.12 -2.71 10.33
N HIS A 685 15.60 -2.03 11.36
CA HIS A 685 14.79 -1.70 12.54
C HIS A 685 13.54 -0.84 12.22
N ASP A 686 13.66 0.06 11.24
CA ASP A 686 12.56 0.92 10.80
C ASP A 686 11.52 0.14 9.97
N LEU A 687 11.97 -0.83 9.17
CA LEU A 687 11.06 -1.74 8.47
C LEU A 687 10.25 -2.60 9.45
N TYR A 688 10.87 -3.12 10.52
CA TYR A 688 10.13 -3.89 11.53
C TYR A 688 9.02 -3.06 12.20
N ALA A 689 9.30 -1.81 12.58
CA ALA A 689 8.29 -0.92 13.14
C ALA A 689 7.12 -0.66 12.15
N LEU A 690 7.43 -0.51 10.86
CA LEU A 690 6.42 -0.33 9.81
C LEU A 690 5.62 -1.62 9.54
N CYS A 691 6.25 -2.80 9.60
CA CYS A 691 5.58 -4.10 9.51
C CYS A 691 4.65 -4.36 10.70
N TYR A 692 5.00 -3.93 11.91
CA TYR A 692 4.10 -3.98 13.07
C TYR A 692 2.89 -3.06 12.92
N PHE A 693 3.09 -1.84 12.39
CA PHE A 693 1.99 -0.93 12.05
C PHE A 693 1.05 -1.55 11.00
N LEU A 694 1.59 -2.07 9.89
CA LEU A 694 0.80 -2.71 8.83
C LEU A 694 0.07 -3.97 9.32
N SER A 695 0.68 -4.76 10.21
CA SER A 695 0.04 -5.90 10.88
C SER A 695 -1.20 -5.46 11.67
N SER A 696 -1.12 -4.32 12.37
CA SER A 696 -2.23 -3.76 13.12
C SER A 696 -3.33 -3.17 12.25
N VAL A 697 -2.97 -2.44 11.17
CA VAL A 697 -3.96 -1.92 10.22
C VAL A 697 -4.75 -3.08 9.59
N THR A 698 -4.05 -4.14 9.19
CA THR A 698 -4.67 -5.34 8.57
C THR A 698 -5.63 -6.09 9.49
N LEU A 699 -5.36 -6.10 10.80
CA LEU A 699 -6.17 -6.83 11.79
C LEU A 699 -7.14 -5.93 12.58
N GLY A 700 -7.15 -4.61 12.33
CA GLY A 700 -7.94 -3.65 13.10
C GLY A 700 -9.44 -3.97 13.16
N SER A 701 -10.01 -4.43 12.04
CA SER A 701 -11.43 -4.86 11.94
C SER A 701 -11.76 -6.14 12.73
N LYS A 702 -10.74 -6.91 13.15
CA LYS A 702 -10.87 -8.16 13.93
C LYS A 702 -10.45 -8.01 15.40
N ASN A 703 -9.83 -6.87 15.76
CA ASN A 703 -9.27 -6.57 17.09
C ASN A 703 -10.22 -6.84 18.27
N SER A 704 -11.53 -6.59 18.12
CA SER A 704 -12.53 -6.81 19.16
C SER A 704 -12.77 -8.28 19.53
N HIS A 705 -12.46 -9.22 18.62
CA HIS A 705 -12.75 -10.65 18.81
C HIS A 705 -11.55 -11.59 18.58
N ASP A 706 -10.42 -11.11 18.07
CA ASP A 706 -9.19 -11.90 17.89
C ASP A 706 -8.27 -11.96 19.13
N GLY A 707 -8.70 -11.36 20.24
CA GLY A 707 -7.90 -11.21 21.45
C GLY A 707 -7.01 -9.95 21.44
N ARG A 708 -7.44 -8.89 20.76
CA ARG A 708 -6.76 -7.58 20.65
C ARG A 708 -5.36 -7.67 20.03
N LYS A 709 -5.22 -8.41 18.92
CA LYS A 709 -3.93 -8.55 18.22
C LYS A 709 -3.47 -7.25 17.58
N ALA A 710 -4.39 -6.45 17.03
CA ALA A 710 -4.05 -5.16 16.43
C ALA A 710 -3.46 -4.19 17.47
N GLU A 711 -4.03 -4.11 18.68
CA GLU A 711 -3.45 -3.34 19.79
C GLU A 711 -2.06 -3.87 20.20
N LYS A 712 -1.86 -5.19 20.30
CA LYS A 712 -0.57 -5.80 20.65
C LYS A 712 0.54 -5.47 19.65
N TYR A 713 0.24 -5.52 18.34
CA TYR A 713 1.21 -5.13 17.31
C TYR A 713 1.55 -3.62 17.37
N LEU A 714 0.61 -2.74 17.74
CA LEU A 714 0.93 -1.32 17.96
C LEU A 714 1.78 -1.10 19.21
N GLN A 715 1.53 -1.83 20.29
CA GLN A 715 2.34 -1.76 21.51
C GLN A 715 3.80 -2.12 21.21
N GLU A 716 4.04 -3.14 20.38
CA GLU A 716 5.39 -3.53 19.97
C GLU A 716 6.03 -2.54 18.99
N GLY A 717 5.28 -2.03 18.00
CA GLY A 717 5.74 -0.94 17.14
C GLY A 717 6.09 0.34 17.91
N LEU A 718 5.27 0.72 18.91
CA LEU A 718 5.59 1.81 19.84
C LEU A 718 6.84 1.50 20.67
N ARG A 719 7.02 0.26 21.14
CA ARG A 719 8.20 -0.14 21.92
C ARG A 719 9.48 0.06 21.12
N MET A 720 9.49 -0.34 19.84
CA MET A 720 10.63 -0.12 18.94
C MET A 720 10.87 1.36 18.68
N VAL A 721 9.88 2.10 18.17
CA VAL A 721 10.07 3.51 17.77
C VAL A 721 10.42 4.40 18.98
N ARG A 722 9.82 4.16 20.16
CA ARG A 722 10.19 4.86 21.41
C ARG A 722 11.54 4.39 21.99
N GLY A 723 12.03 3.21 21.60
CA GLY A 723 13.40 2.75 21.89
C GLY A 723 14.43 3.57 21.11
N ASN A 724 14.24 3.68 19.80
CA ASN A 724 15.12 4.41 18.87
C ASN A 724 15.23 5.93 19.18
N PHE A 725 14.33 6.50 19.99
CA PHE A 725 14.42 7.87 20.49
C PHE A 725 15.14 8.01 21.85
N LYS A 726 15.38 6.92 22.57
CA LYS A 726 16.02 6.90 23.90
C LYS A 726 17.46 6.39 23.84
N ALA A 727 17.67 5.34 23.06
CA ALA A 727 18.97 4.78 22.74
C ALA A 727 19.02 4.70 21.20
N PRO A 728 19.43 5.78 20.51
CA PRO A 728 19.63 5.71 19.07
C PRO A 728 20.72 4.71 18.71
N GLU A 729 20.50 4.07 17.57
CA GLU A 729 21.52 3.36 16.81
C GLU A 729 22.46 4.40 16.17
N GLU A 730 23.73 4.38 16.53
CA GLU A 730 24.74 5.36 16.05
C GLU A 730 25.16 5.02 14.62
N ILE A 731 24.43 5.58 13.66
CA ILE A 731 24.74 5.50 12.23
C ILE A 731 25.59 6.72 11.85
N GLU A 732 26.75 6.48 11.22
CA GLU A 732 27.65 7.52 10.72
C GLU A 732 27.06 8.19 9.46
N GLU A 733 26.50 9.39 9.61
CA GLU A 733 25.87 10.12 8.51
C GLU A 733 25.86 11.65 8.70
N SER A 734 25.51 12.39 7.64
CA SER A 734 25.21 13.82 7.70
C SER A 734 24.04 14.11 8.66
N PHE A 735 24.13 15.18 9.46
CA PHE A 735 23.08 15.63 10.39
C PHE A 735 21.74 15.83 9.66
N VAL A 736 21.78 16.26 8.41
CA VAL A 736 20.60 16.42 7.55
C VAL A 736 20.03 15.07 7.04
N ALA A 737 20.81 14.00 6.97
CA ALA A 737 20.32 12.64 6.73
C ALA A 737 19.68 12.06 8.02
N ALA A 738 20.39 12.19 9.14
CA ALA A 738 19.89 11.82 10.47
C ALA A 738 18.56 12.49 10.80
N GLY A 739 18.46 13.80 10.55
CA GLY A 739 17.24 14.59 10.72
C GLY A 739 16.05 14.02 9.95
N LYS A 740 16.24 13.61 8.69
CA LYS A 740 15.19 13.00 7.86
C LYS A 740 14.76 11.63 8.37
N ARG A 741 15.69 10.77 8.83
CA ARG A 741 15.32 9.48 9.44
C ARG A 741 14.57 9.68 10.76
N VAL A 742 15.00 10.64 11.59
CA VAL A 742 14.32 11.01 12.83
C VAL A 742 12.92 11.59 12.55
N GLU A 743 12.76 12.45 11.55
CA GLU A 743 11.47 12.98 11.11
C GLU A 743 10.54 11.84 10.65
N TRP A 744 11.01 10.94 9.80
CA TRP A 744 10.25 9.77 9.34
C TRP A 744 9.84 8.87 10.52
N ARG A 745 10.75 8.57 11.46
CA ARG A 745 10.46 7.82 12.69
C ARG A 745 9.37 8.51 13.53
N ARG A 746 9.39 9.84 13.63
CA ARG A 746 8.38 10.65 14.34
C ARG A 746 7.02 10.65 13.62
N ILE A 747 7.01 10.70 12.29
CA ILE A 747 5.78 10.57 11.48
C ILE A 747 5.17 9.17 11.67
N LEU A 748 5.98 8.10 11.66
CA LEU A 748 5.51 6.74 11.97
C LEU A 748 4.93 6.65 13.38
N HIS A 749 5.61 7.24 14.39
CA HIS A 749 5.08 7.31 15.76
C HIS A 749 3.70 7.97 15.84
N CYS A 750 3.49 9.10 15.14
CA CYS A 750 2.18 9.75 15.07
C CYS A 750 1.10 8.88 14.41
N ASN A 751 1.43 8.14 13.35
CA ASN A 751 0.48 7.24 12.68
C ASN A 751 0.11 6.02 13.56
N ILE A 752 1.08 5.47 14.30
CA ILE A 752 0.83 4.39 15.28
C ILE A 752 -0.11 4.88 16.40
N LEU A 753 0.12 6.09 16.94
CA LEU A 753 -0.76 6.71 17.94
C LEU A 753 -2.17 7.01 17.39
N LEU A 754 -2.29 7.49 16.15
CA LEU A 754 -3.59 7.69 15.49
C LEU A 754 -4.38 6.38 15.41
N HIS A 755 -3.77 5.28 14.95
CA HIS A 755 -4.46 3.99 14.84
C HIS A 755 -4.82 3.42 16.22
N GLN A 756 -3.96 3.56 17.23
CA GLN A 756 -4.28 3.19 18.61
C GLN A 756 -5.48 3.97 19.16
N MET A 757 -5.54 5.28 18.90
CA MET A 757 -6.66 6.13 19.31
C MET A 757 -7.96 5.72 18.62
N PHE A 758 -7.95 5.42 17.32
CA PHE A 758 -9.15 4.94 16.62
C PHE A 758 -9.61 3.56 17.10
N LEU A 759 -8.69 2.63 17.42
CA LEU A 759 -9.04 1.35 18.04
C LEU A 759 -9.63 1.52 19.46
N ALA A 760 -9.18 2.51 20.23
CA ALA A 760 -9.76 2.85 21.53
C ALA A 760 -11.17 3.45 21.37
N CYS A 761 -11.36 4.43 20.48
CA CYS A 761 -12.68 4.99 20.15
C CYS A 761 -13.67 3.90 19.68
N ALA A 762 -13.22 2.95 18.84
CA ALA A 762 -14.03 1.86 18.34
C ALA A 762 -14.49 0.85 19.42
N ARG A 763 -13.88 0.88 20.62
CA ARG A 763 -14.31 0.12 21.79
C ARG A 763 -14.94 0.99 22.88
N THR A 764 -15.30 2.24 22.58
CA THR A 764 -15.78 3.25 23.56
C THR A 764 -14.83 3.47 24.74
N ASP A 765 -13.53 3.28 24.52
CA ASP A 765 -12.47 3.35 25.53
C ASP A 765 -11.94 4.80 25.62
N TRP A 766 -12.84 5.71 26.01
CA TRP A 766 -12.64 7.16 25.89
C TRP A 766 -11.47 7.69 26.72
N ASP A 767 -11.17 7.08 27.86
CA ASP A 767 -9.99 7.43 28.68
C ASP A 767 -8.69 7.10 27.94
N ALA A 768 -8.61 5.90 27.34
CA ALA A 768 -7.45 5.48 26.55
C ALA A 768 -7.30 6.32 25.27
N ALA A 769 -8.41 6.65 24.60
CA ALA A 769 -8.42 7.54 23.44
C ALA A 769 -7.96 8.96 23.81
N GLY A 770 -8.52 9.51 24.91
CA GLY A 770 -8.18 10.84 25.42
C GLY A 770 -6.75 10.97 25.93
N GLN A 771 -6.15 9.91 26.48
CA GLN A 771 -4.72 9.89 26.78
C GLN A 771 -3.87 9.78 25.51
N THR A 772 -4.24 8.90 24.57
CA THR A 772 -3.51 8.74 23.29
C THR A 772 -3.52 10.04 22.46
N LEU A 773 -4.59 10.84 22.54
CA LEU A 773 -4.66 12.18 21.97
C LEU A 773 -3.65 13.17 22.59
N LYS A 774 -3.39 13.09 23.90
CA LYS A 774 -2.36 13.91 24.58
C LYS A 774 -0.96 13.50 24.14
N ASP A 775 -0.67 12.19 24.13
CA ASP A 775 0.57 11.62 23.58
C ASP A 775 0.80 12.07 22.12
N LEU A 776 -0.25 12.09 21.30
CA LEU A 776 -0.19 12.51 19.90
C LEU A 776 0.09 14.01 19.76
N ARG A 777 -0.58 14.88 20.53
CA ARG A 777 -0.31 16.33 20.53
C ARG A 777 1.15 16.61 20.86
N ALA A 778 1.66 16.04 21.95
CA ALA A 778 3.07 16.17 22.36
C ALA A 778 4.04 15.62 21.30
N ALA A 779 3.67 14.58 20.54
CA ALA A 779 4.47 14.09 19.42
C ALA A 779 4.45 15.06 18.22
N THR A 780 3.30 15.66 17.89
CA THR A 780 3.19 16.66 16.81
C THR A 780 3.89 17.98 17.15
N GLU A 781 3.86 18.42 18.40
CA GLU A 781 4.62 19.58 18.88
C GLU A 781 6.13 19.42 18.70
N GLN A 782 6.65 18.19 18.78
CA GLN A 782 8.07 17.90 18.54
C GLN A 782 8.45 17.92 17.05
N LEU A 783 7.50 17.65 16.14
CA LEU A 783 7.65 17.76 14.68
C LEU A 783 7.47 19.21 14.17
N GLY A 784 6.68 20.03 14.86
CA GLY A 784 6.47 21.44 14.50
C GLY A 784 5.86 21.62 13.11
N THR A 785 6.60 22.25 12.20
CA THR A 785 6.17 22.46 10.81
C THR A 785 6.18 21.18 9.96
N ALA A 786 6.95 20.16 10.35
CA ALA A 786 7.05 18.88 9.63
C ALA A 786 5.84 17.93 9.83
N VAL A 787 4.84 18.31 10.63
CA VAL A 787 3.64 17.48 10.84
C VAL A 787 2.85 17.36 9.51
N PRO A 788 2.65 16.14 8.96
CA PRO A 788 1.90 15.98 7.71
C PRO A 788 0.43 16.40 7.85
N GLU A 789 -0.13 17.02 6.82
CA GLU A 789 -1.50 17.54 6.85
C GLU A 789 -2.55 16.44 7.12
N THR A 790 -2.29 15.22 6.65
CA THR A 790 -3.07 14.02 6.96
C THR A 790 -3.12 13.73 8.47
N VAL A 791 -2.00 13.88 9.19
CA VAL A 791 -1.94 13.65 10.64
C VAL A 791 -2.77 14.70 11.38
N LYS A 792 -2.71 15.97 10.96
CA LYS A 792 -3.54 17.06 11.51
C LYS A 792 -5.03 16.80 11.27
N CYS A 793 -5.40 16.42 10.04
CA CYS A 793 -6.76 16.13 9.63
C CYS A 793 -7.37 14.98 10.45
N LEU A 794 -6.66 13.86 10.57
CA LEU A 794 -7.10 12.70 11.35
C LEU A 794 -7.15 13.02 12.87
N MET A 795 -6.20 13.79 13.40
CA MET A 795 -6.23 14.24 14.80
C MET A 795 -7.43 15.15 15.09
N GLN A 796 -7.74 16.09 14.19
CA GLN A 796 -8.88 17.01 14.31
C GLN A 796 -10.21 16.25 14.25
N TYR A 797 -10.34 15.27 13.35
CA TYR A 797 -11.52 14.41 13.30
C TYR A 797 -11.65 13.54 14.57
N ALA A 798 -10.56 12.94 15.04
CA ALA A 798 -10.56 12.16 16.28
C ALA A 798 -10.95 13.00 17.51
N MET A 799 -10.55 14.27 17.57
CA MET A 799 -11.04 15.21 18.59
C MET A 799 -12.57 15.35 18.55
N GLY A 800 -13.16 15.50 17.36
CA GLY A 800 -14.61 15.54 17.20
C GLY A 800 -15.30 14.23 17.62
N VAL A 801 -14.73 13.08 17.25
CA VAL A 801 -15.23 11.76 17.63
C VAL A 801 -15.18 11.54 19.15
N ILE A 802 -14.10 11.94 19.82
CA ILE A 802 -13.97 11.84 21.29
C ILE A 802 -14.96 12.79 21.98
N SER A 803 -15.11 14.03 21.51
CA SER A 803 -16.11 14.97 22.04
C SER A 803 -17.53 14.43 21.89
N GLN A 804 -17.91 13.95 20.71
CA GLN A 804 -19.22 13.34 20.46
C GLN A 804 -19.44 12.09 21.33
N GLY A 805 -18.44 11.21 21.42
CA GLY A 805 -18.46 9.97 22.19
C GLY A 805 -18.46 10.16 23.71
N THR A 806 -18.13 11.35 24.20
CA THR A 806 -18.20 11.73 25.63
C THR A 806 -19.40 12.60 25.96
N GLY A 807 -20.17 13.04 24.95
CA GLY A 807 -21.40 13.84 25.09
C GLY A 807 -21.22 15.34 24.92
N ASP A 808 -20.01 15.84 24.67
CA ASP A 808 -19.78 17.25 24.31
C ASP A 808 -20.04 17.48 22.81
N LEU A 809 -21.32 17.61 22.47
CA LEU A 809 -21.78 17.86 21.11
C LEU A 809 -21.35 19.25 20.59
N THR A 810 -21.07 20.21 21.47
CA THR A 810 -20.64 21.57 21.08
C THR A 810 -19.19 21.55 20.61
N SER A 811 -18.27 20.94 21.37
CA SER A 811 -16.89 20.74 20.92
C SER A 811 -16.82 19.79 19.72
N ALA A 812 -17.71 18.80 19.61
CA ALA A 812 -17.79 17.94 18.44
C ALA A 812 -18.14 18.72 17.15
N LEU A 813 -19.20 19.54 17.17
CA LEU A 813 -19.57 20.38 16.03
C LEU A 813 -18.48 21.41 15.68
N ALA A 814 -17.84 22.02 16.68
CA ALA A 814 -16.71 22.92 16.45
C ALA A 814 -15.49 22.19 15.84
N ALA A 815 -15.25 20.93 16.23
CA ALA A 815 -14.17 20.12 15.68
C ALA A 815 -14.43 19.70 14.23
N PHE A 816 -15.63 19.18 13.93
CA PHE A 816 -16.04 18.74 12.59
C PHE A 816 -16.21 19.91 11.61
N GLY A 817 -16.63 21.09 12.08
CA GLY A 817 -16.74 22.31 11.28
C GLY A 817 -15.39 23.01 10.97
N SER A 818 -14.26 22.41 11.34
CA SER A 818 -12.93 22.98 11.12
C SER A 818 -12.56 23.01 9.62
N PRO A 819 -11.85 24.06 9.12
CA PRO A 819 -11.49 24.17 7.70
C PRO A 819 -10.75 22.96 7.11
N ILE A 820 -9.96 22.24 7.92
CA ILE A 820 -9.23 21.02 7.51
C ILE A 820 -10.14 19.81 7.24
N LEU A 821 -11.44 19.92 7.56
CA LEU A 821 -12.49 18.94 7.31
C LEU A 821 -13.57 19.47 6.35
N SER A 822 -13.33 20.60 5.67
CA SER A 822 -14.27 21.16 4.69
C SER A 822 -14.28 20.38 3.37
N LEU A 823 -15.47 19.92 2.96
CA LEU A 823 -15.71 19.24 1.68
C LEU A 823 -15.36 20.13 0.46
N SER A 824 -15.39 21.45 0.61
CA SER A 824 -15.17 22.42 -0.48
C SER A 824 -13.77 22.35 -1.12
N SER A 825 -12.80 21.70 -0.47
CA SER A 825 -11.43 21.55 -0.98
C SER A 825 -11.24 20.31 -1.87
N SER A 826 -12.21 19.39 -1.93
CA SER A 826 -11.97 18.02 -2.41
C SER A 826 -11.86 17.84 -3.93
N SER A 827 -12.19 18.83 -4.77
CA SER A 827 -12.30 18.64 -6.23
C SER A 827 -10.99 18.35 -6.99
N LYS A 828 -9.85 18.30 -6.28
CA LYS A 828 -8.52 17.99 -6.83
C LYS A 828 -7.71 16.98 -6.00
N THR A 829 -8.31 16.35 -4.99
CA THR A 829 -7.61 15.34 -4.15
C THR A 829 -7.43 14.02 -4.89
N THR A 830 -6.34 13.28 -4.62
CA THR A 830 -6.14 11.94 -5.20
C THR A 830 -7.22 10.96 -4.73
N ARG A 831 -7.44 9.86 -5.46
CA ARG A 831 -8.54 8.93 -5.13
C ARG A 831 -8.44 8.38 -3.70
N ASN A 832 -7.21 8.16 -3.24
CA ASN A 832 -6.87 7.55 -1.96
C ASN A 832 -6.48 8.61 -0.89
N ASP A 833 -6.77 9.90 -1.10
CA ASP A 833 -6.48 10.95 -0.11
C ASP A 833 -7.39 10.77 1.12
N PRO A 834 -6.84 10.38 2.29
CA PRO A 834 -7.65 10.13 3.48
C PRO A 834 -8.35 11.38 4.00
N ARG A 835 -7.91 12.59 3.61
CA ARG A 835 -8.51 13.85 4.07
C ARG A 835 -9.91 14.05 3.49
N ARG A 836 -10.16 13.63 2.24
CA ARG A 836 -11.53 13.63 1.67
C ARG A 836 -12.43 12.72 2.48
N ASP A 837 -12.00 11.47 2.67
CA ASP A 837 -12.82 10.45 3.35
C ASP A 837 -13.07 10.84 4.82
N THR A 838 -12.10 11.46 5.47
CA THR A 838 -12.23 12.03 6.82
C THR A 838 -13.19 13.24 6.86
N ALA A 839 -13.16 14.12 5.86
CA ALA A 839 -14.11 15.24 5.73
C ALA A 839 -15.55 14.75 5.49
N ILE A 840 -15.74 13.71 4.67
CA ILE A 840 -17.05 13.07 4.46
C ILE A 840 -17.58 12.50 5.79
N LEU A 841 -16.73 11.78 6.54
CA LEU A 841 -17.11 11.28 7.87
C LEU A 841 -17.47 12.43 8.83
N ALA A 842 -16.67 13.50 8.90
CA ALA A 842 -16.98 14.67 9.72
C ALA A 842 -18.35 15.29 9.40
N ALA A 843 -18.74 15.33 8.12
CA ALA A 843 -20.05 15.79 7.69
C ALA A 843 -21.19 14.82 8.06
N LEU A 844 -20.98 13.49 7.96
CA LEU A 844 -21.92 12.48 8.44
C LEU A 844 -22.12 12.52 9.96
N ASN A 845 -21.04 12.70 10.73
CA ASN A 845 -21.08 12.92 12.18
C ASN A 845 -21.83 14.21 12.52
N THR A 846 -21.62 15.29 11.74
CA THR A 846 -22.36 16.55 11.89
C THR A 846 -23.86 16.36 11.66
N ILE A 847 -24.27 15.66 10.59
CA ILE A 847 -25.65 15.29 10.30
C ILE A 847 -26.28 14.56 11.49
N LEU A 848 -25.59 13.56 12.07
CA LEU A 848 -26.08 12.79 13.20
C LEU A 848 -26.31 13.62 14.49
N ILE A 849 -25.65 14.76 14.64
CA ILE A 849 -25.84 15.70 15.77
C ILE A 849 -27.01 16.66 15.49
N ILE A 850 -27.08 17.25 14.29
CA ILE A 850 -28.07 18.30 13.97
C ILE A 850 -29.44 17.74 13.52
N ARG A 851 -29.60 16.42 13.45
CA ARG A 851 -30.81 15.74 12.95
C ARG A 851 -32.10 16.07 13.71
N GLU A 852 -32.01 16.36 15.01
CA GLU A 852 -33.20 16.56 15.86
C GLU A 852 -33.83 17.93 15.56
N PRO A 853 -35.14 18.05 15.30
CA PRO A 853 -35.80 19.33 14.99
C PRO A 853 -35.69 20.40 16.09
N SER A 854 -35.40 20.00 17.33
CA SER A 854 -35.13 20.87 18.47
C SER A 854 -33.72 21.49 18.47
N HIS A 855 -32.81 21.01 17.61
CA HIS A 855 -31.43 21.48 17.56
C HIS A 855 -31.33 22.80 16.77
N TYR A 856 -30.68 23.82 17.35
CA TYR A 856 -30.60 25.17 16.77
C TYR A 856 -30.05 25.22 15.33
N ALA A 857 -29.17 24.28 14.95
CA ALA A 857 -28.59 24.18 13.62
C ALA A 857 -29.36 23.28 12.63
N HIS A 858 -30.53 22.74 13.02
CA HIS A 858 -31.30 21.78 12.22
C HIS A 858 -31.63 22.28 10.80
N GLY A 859 -31.85 23.59 10.62
CA GLY A 859 -32.09 24.19 9.30
C GLY A 859 -30.97 23.97 8.26
N ARG A 860 -29.77 23.54 8.69
CA ARG A 860 -28.64 23.18 7.81
C ARG A 860 -28.59 21.69 7.43
N LEU A 861 -29.49 20.85 7.96
CA LEU A 861 -29.49 19.41 7.73
C LEU A 861 -29.53 19.05 6.23
N ASN A 862 -30.45 19.67 5.48
CA ASN A 862 -30.64 19.43 4.05
C ASN A 862 -29.50 20.00 3.18
N GLU A 863 -28.88 21.12 3.60
CA GLU A 863 -27.67 21.69 3.00
C GLU A 863 -26.50 20.69 3.06
N VAL A 864 -26.24 20.13 4.25
CA VAL A 864 -25.13 19.17 4.44
C VAL A 864 -25.44 17.84 3.75
N LEU A 865 -26.66 17.32 3.84
CA LEU A 865 -27.07 16.08 3.15
C LEU A 865 -26.88 16.18 1.62
N SER A 866 -27.40 17.22 0.98
CA SER A 866 -27.27 17.41 -0.47
C SER A 866 -25.82 17.62 -0.94
N THR A 867 -24.96 18.15 -0.07
CA THR A 867 -23.51 18.29 -0.33
C THR A 867 -22.78 16.95 -0.21
N VAL A 868 -23.20 16.09 0.74
CA VAL A 868 -22.54 14.81 1.07
C VAL A 868 -22.98 13.66 0.16
N GLU A 869 -24.27 13.60 -0.22
CA GLU A 869 -24.84 12.53 -1.04
C GLU A 869 -23.99 12.15 -2.29
N PRO A 870 -23.67 13.08 -3.22
CA PRO A 870 -22.91 12.72 -4.41
C PRO A 870 -21.50 12.23 -4.08
N LEU A 871 -20.88 12.73 -3.02
CA LEU A 871 -19.55 12.32 -2.56
C LEU A 871 -19.57 10.91 -1.97
N CYS A 872 -20.61 10.57 -1.19
CA CYS A 872 -20.80 9.23 -0.65
C CYS A 872 -21.12 8.20 -1.72
N LEU A 873 -22.04 8.51 -2.64
CA LEU A 873 -22.47 7.59 -3.70
C LEU A 873 -21.40 7.37 -4.78
N SER A 874 -20.57 8.38 -5.08
CA SER A 874 -19.42 8.23 -6.00
C SER A 874 -18.16 7.66 -5.34
N SER A 875 -18.10 7.59 -4.00
CA SER A 875 -16.93 7.07 -3.30
C SER A 875 -16.75 5.58 -3.57
N SER A 876 -15.52 5.19 -3.95
CA SER A 876 -15.14 3.77 -4.00
C SER A 876 -14.94 3.16 -2.60
N ASN A 877 -15.10 3.93 -1.52
CA ASN A 877 -14.95 3.44 -0.15
C ASN A 877 -16.27 2.85 0.37
N LYS A 878 -16.31 1.51 0.42
CA LYS A 878 -17.46 0.72 0.91
C LYS A 878 -17.85 1.06 2.36
N TYR A 879 -16.92 1.52 3.20
CA TYR A 879 -17.21 1.96 4.57
C TYR A 879 -18.02 3.26 4.58
N ILE A 880 -17.69 4.21 3.70
CA ILE A 880 -18.43 5.46 3.55
C ILE A 880 -19.84 5.19 3.00
N GLN A 881 -19.99 4.32 2.02
CA GLN A 881 -21.31 3.93 1.51
C GLN A 881 -22.18 3.30 2.61
N ALA A 882 -21.63 2.37 3.39
CA ALA A 882 -22.35 1.73 4.50
C ALA A 882 -22.77 2.75 5.59
N ALA A 883 -21.89 3.69 5.93
CA ALA A 883 -22.18 4.76 6.87
C ALA A 883 -23.24 5.74 6.33
N TYR A 884 -23.16 6.13 5.05
CA TYR A 884 -24.13 7.01 4.40
C TYR A 884 -25.54 6.44 4.43
N TYR A 885 -25.72 5.18 4.00
CA TYR A 885 -27.03 4.54 4.02
C TYR A 885 -27.58 4.37 5.43
N LEU A 886 -26.74 4.11 6.43
CA LEU A 886 -27.18 4.08 7.83
C LEU A 886 -27.65 5.47 8.31
N VAL A 887 -26.91 6.54 8.02
CA VAL A 887 -27.31 7.91 8.34
C VAL A 887 -28.63 8.28 7.65
N CYS A 888 -28.79 7.95 6.36
CA CYS A 888 -30.02 8.19 5.62
C CYS A 888 -31.21 7.39 6.15
N ALA A 889 -31.01 6.17 6.68
CA ALA A 889 -32.07 5.42 7.36
C ALA A 889 -32.49 6.04 8.71
N ILE A 890 -31.54 6.64 9.44
CA ILE A 890 -31.78 7.31 10.72
C ILE A 890 -32.48 8.66 10.54
N VAL A 891 -32.15 9.41 9.48
CA VAL A 891 -32.70 10.75 9.22
C VAL A 891 -34.02 10.70 8.42
N HIS A 892 -34.06 9.97 7.30
CA HIS A 892 -35.25 9.92 6.44
C HIS A 892 -36.25 8.88 6.95
N THR A 893 -36.97 9.24 8.01
CA THR A 893 -37.85 8.30 8.74
C THR A 893 -39.27 8.21 8.19
N ASP A 894 -39.74 9.20 7.43
CA ASP A 894 -41.14 9.36 7.02
C ASP A 894 -41.62 8.24 6.07
N SER A 895 -40.80 7.90 5.08
CA SER A 895 -41.10 6.82 4.14
C SER A 895 -40.58 5.48 4.67
N THR A 896 -41.49 4.65 5.19
CA THR A 896 -41.15 3.30 5.67
C THR A 896 -40.52 2.41 4.58
N ILE A 897 -40.87 2.61 3.31
CA ILE A 897 -40.27 1.88 2.19
C ILE A 897 -38.81 2.32 2.01
N GLN A 898 -38.55 3.64 2.00
CA GLN A 898 -37.22 4.21 1.81
C GLN A 898 -36.28 3.90 2.99
N THR A 899 -36.77 4.01 4.24
CA THR A 899 -35.96 3.58 5.40
C THR A 899 -35.57 2.11 5.30
N LYS A 900 -36.48 1.20 4.89
CA LYS A 900 -36.16 -0.22 4.70
C LYS A 900 -35.11 -0.45 3.61
N GLN A 901 -35.20 0.27 2.48
CA GLN A 901 -34.20 0.22 1.42
C GLN A 901 -32.81 0.66 1.91
N TYR A 902 -32.72 1.80 2.62
CA TYR A 902 -31.47 2.27 3.18
C TYR A 902 -30.89 1.31 4.23
N LEU A 903 -31.71 0.72 5.12
CA LEU A 903 -31.23 -0.29 6.08
C LEU A 903 -30.73 -1.56 5.39
N GLN A 904 -31.40 -2.01 4.32
CA GLN A 904 -30.94 -3.15 3.52
C GLN A 904 -29.58 -2.88 2.87
N GLN A 905 -29.41 -1.69 2.27
CA GLN A 905 -28.16 -1.26 1.64
C GLN A 905 -27.03 -1.10 2.66
N ALA A 906 -27.30 -0.48 3.81
CA ALA A 906 -26.35 -0.36 4.93
C ALA A 906 -25.88 -1.73 5.43
N LEU A 907 -26.82 -2.65 5.68
CA LEU A 907 -26.53 -4.01 6.15
C LEU A 907 -25.74 -4.83 5.12
N GLN A 908 -26.10 -4.73 3.84
CA GLN A 908 -25.40 -5.41 2.74
C GLN A 908 -23.95 -4.91 2.62
N SER A 909 -23.74 -3.59 2.56
CA SER A 909 -22.41 -3.00 2.46
C SER A 909 -21.55 -3.27 3.71
N ALA A 910 -22.11 -3.15 4.92
CA ALA A 910 -21.41 -3.46 6.17
C ALA A 910 -21.00 -4.94 6.27
N THR A 911 -21.88 -5.85 5.82
CA THR A 911 -21.58 -7.30 5.80
C THR A 911 -20.49 -7.63 4.79
N ALA A 912 -20.53 -7.04 3.59
CA ALA A 912 -19.53 -7.24 2.54
C ALA A 912 -18.09 -6.84 2.94
N ILE A 913 -17.95 -5.89 3.88
CA ILE A 913 -16.66 -5.45 4.47
C ILE A 913 -16.44 -5.94 5.90
N SER A 914 -17.28 -6.85 6.41
CA SER A 914 -17.22 -7.39 7.78
C SER A 914 -17.25 -6.33 8.91
N ASN A 915 -17.85 -5.16 8.69
CA ASN A 915 -17.93 -4.09 9.69
C ASN A 915 -19.01 -4.40 10.75
N SER A 916 -18.58 -5.02 11.85
CA SER A 916 -19.46 -5.41 12.96
C SER A 916 -20.17 -4.24 13.65
N GLN A 917 -19.60 -3.03 13.67
CA GLN A 917 -20.24 -1.85 14.27
C GLN A 917 -21.42 -1.37 13.43
N ILE A 918 -21.22 -1.10 12.13
CA ILE A 918 -22.31 -0.63 11.26
C ILE A 918 -23.42 -1.69 11.19
N THR A 919 -23.08 -2.98 11.13
CA THR A 919 -24.05 -4.08 11.25
C THR A 919 -24.82 -4.03 12.58
N CYS A 920 -24.14 -3.84 13.71
CA CYS A 920 -24.80 -3.70 15.03
C CYS A 920 -25.78 -2.53 15.07
N VAL A 921 -25.38 -1.33 14.66
CA VAL A 921 -26.25 -0.14 14.68
C VAL A 921 -27.43 -0.29 13.72
N THR A 922 -27.19 -0.83 12.52
CA THR A 922 -28.24 -1.08 11.51
C THR A 922 -29.29 -2.06 12.02
N LEU A 923 -28.86 -3.17 12.65
CA LEU A 923 -29.76 -4.14 13.26
C LEU A 923 -30.50 -3.54 14.46
N THR A 924 -29.82 -2.79 15.33
CA THR A 924 -30.42 -2.17 16.52
C THR A 924 -31.51 -1.17 16.15
N PHE A 925 -31.26 -0.31 15.15
CA PHE A 925 -32.25 0.63 14.64
C PHE A 925 -33.41 -0.08 13.94
N MET A 926 -33.17 -1.20 13.24
CA MET A 926 -34.23 -2.02 12.66
C MET A 926 -35.11 -2.68 13.74
N SER A 927 -34.51 -3.23 14.80
CA SER A 927 -35.20 -3.74 15.99
C SER A 927 -36.08 -2.64 16.61
N TRP A 928 -35.50 -1.47 16.87
CA TRP A 928 -36.18 -0.33 17.50
C TRP A 928 -37.32 0.24 16.65
N LYS A 929 -37.14 0.41 15.32
CA LYS A 929 -38.14 1.05 14.45
C LYS A 929 -39.29 0.12 14.04
N TYR A 930 -39.06 -1.19 13.93
CA TYR A 930 -40.06 -2.12 13.36
C TYR A 930 -40.50 -3.27 14.28
N PHE A 931 -39.75 -3.57 15.35
CA PHE A 931 -40.05 -4.72 16.22
C PHE A 931 -40.25 -4.34 17.70
N ARG A 932 -39.84 -3.15 18.13
CA ARG A 932 -40.20 -2.59 19.45
C ARG A 932 -41.72 -2.56 19.61
N GLY A 933 -42.23 -3.16 20.68
CA GLY A 933 -43.68 -3.29 20.92
C GLY A 933 -44.34 -4.49 20.23
N VAL A 934 -43.67 -5.17 19.29
CA VAL A 934 -44.20 -6.38 18.63
C VAL A 934 -43.89 -7.61 19.49
N VAL A 935 -44.93 -8.28 19.96
CA VAL A 935 -44.83 -9.56 20.69
C VAL A 935 -44.64 -10.69 19.67
N GLY A 936 -43.52 -11.40 19.73
CA GLY A 936 -43.29 -12.59 18.90
C GLY A 936 -41.81 -12.89 18.64
N GLU A 937 -41.56 -14.14 18.27
CA GLU A 937 -40.21 -14.73 18.14
C GLU A 937 -39.27 -13.94 17.20
N GLN A 938 -39.80 -13.29 16.15
CA GLN A 938 -39.00 -12.45 15.25
C GLN A 938 -38.48 -11.18 15.92
N SER A 939 -39.24 -10.59 16.85
CA SER A 939 -38.79 -9.42 17.63
C SER A 939 -37.67 -9.83 18.59
N GLU A 940 -37.84 -10.96 19.27
CA GLU A 940 -36.81 -11.53 20.14
C GLU A 940 -35.52 -11.87 19.38
N LYS A 941 -35.63 -12.55 18.23
CA LYS A 941 -34.49 -12.87 17.35
C LYS A 941 -33.78 -11.62 16.87
N SER A 942 -34.51 -10.57 16.49
CA SER A 942 -33.94 -9.28 16.08
C SER A 942 -33.15 -8.64 17.22
N ALA A 943 -33.73 -8.49 18.41
CA ALA A 943 -33.07 -7.89 19.56
C ALA A 943 -31.85 -8.70 20.04
N ARG A 944 -31.96 -10.04 20.10
CA ARG A 944 -30.82 -10.93 20.44
C ARG A 944 -29.69 -10.85 19.41
N ALA A 945 -30.00 -10.72 18.11
CA ALA A 945 -28.98 -10.55 17.06
C ALA A 945 -28.24 -9.21 17.19
N SER A 946 -28.97 -8.11 17.43
CA SER A 946 -28.41 -6.79 17.71
C SER A 946 -27.44 -6.82 18.90
N ARG A 947 -27.86 -7.43 20.02
CA ARG A 947 -27.04 -7.65 21.22
C ARG A 947 -25.79 -8.50 20.96
N ALA A 948 -25.92 -9.59 20.19
CA ALA A 948 -24.79 -10.43 19.82
C ALA A 948 -23.75 -9.67 18.98
N MET A 949 -24.18 -8.77 18.09
CA MET A 949 -23.26 -7.92 17.33
C MET A 949 -22.62 -6.83 18.18
N ALA A 950 -23.33 -6.25 19.15
CA ALA A 950 -22.75 -5.28 20.10
C ALA A 950 -21.62 -5.92 20.93
N LYS A 951 -21.87 -7.11 21.51
CA LYS A 951 -20.86 -7.86 22.27
C LYS A 951 -19.69 -8.33 21.39
N LYS A 952 -19.93 -8.65 20.11
CA LYS A 952 -18.87 -8.95 19.12
C LYS A 952 -18.03 -7.72 18.71
N ALA A 953 -18.64 -6.54 18.67
CA ALA A 953 -17.94 -5.28 18.41
C ALA A 953 -17.08 -4.81 19.60
N ASN A 954 -17.36 -5.33 20.81
CA ASN A 954 -16.74 -4.92 22.07
C ASN A 954 -16.93 -3.41 22.35
N ASP A 955 -18.15 -2.94 22.09
CA ASP A 955 -18.59 -1.55 22.24
C ASP A 955 -19.53 -1.45 23.46
N ARG A 956 -19.14 -0.69 24.49
CA ARG A 956 -19.90 -0.64 25.75
C ARG A 956 -21.20 0.15 25.60
N LEU A 957 -21.20 1.20 24.78
CA LEU A 957 -22.39 2.02 24.54
C LEU A 957 -23.47 1.20 23.84
N TRP A 958 -23.12 0.53 22.74
CA TRP A 958 -24.08 -0.31 22.02
C TRP A 958 -24.45 -1.59 22.77
N VAL A 959 -23.59 -2.12 23.65
CA VAL A 959 -24.01 -3.18 24.58
C VAL A 959 -25.08 -2.68 25.55
N SER A 960 -24.91 -1.51 26.18
CA SER A 960 -25.93 -0.94 27.07
C SER A 960 -27.26 -0.72 26.33
N VAL A 961 -27.22 -0.13 25.13
CA VAL A 961 -28.43 0.15 24.31
C VAL A 961 -29.11 -1.14 23.82
N THR A 962 -28.35 -2.17 23.43
CA THR A 962 -28.93 -3.43 22.93
C THR A 962 -29.37 -4.39 24.03
N ASP A 963 -28.75 -4.34 25.21
CA ASP A 963 -29.23 -5.06 26.39
C ASP A 963 -30.57 -4.45 26.86
N GLU A 964 -30.71 -3.13 26.99
CA GLU A 964 -32.00 -2.50 27.37
C GLU A 964 -33.12 -2.75 26.34
N LEU A 965 -32.81 -2.62 25.04
CA LEU A 965 -33.78 -2.93 23.98
C LEU A 965 -34.22 -4.41 24.02
N LEU A 966 -33.32 -5.32 24.40
CA LEU A 966 -33.68 -6.73 24.62
C LEU A 966 -34.52 -6.91 25.89
N ALA A 967 -34.21 -6.21 26.98
CA ALA A 967 -35.01 -6.27 28.21
C ALA A 967 -36.46 -5.83 27.97
N GLU A 968 -36.68 -4.67 27.32
CA GLU A 968 -38.03 -4.22 26.93
C GLU A 968 -38.76 -5.23 26.02
N THR A 969 -38.03 -5.87 25.10
CA THR A 969 -38.58 -6.92 24.22
C THR A 969 -38.91 -8.22 24.96
N LEU A 970 -38.19 -8.56 26.03
CA LEU A 970 -38.45 -9.73 26.87
C LEU A 970 -39.59 -9.49 27.87
N ASP A 971 -39.64 -8.32 28.50
CA ASP A 971 -40.74 -7.87 29.38
C ASP A 971 -42.09 -7.97 28.67
N ARG A 972 -42.17 -7.41 27.44
CA ARG A 972 -43.37 -7.45 26.58
C ARG A 972 -43.76 -8.87 26.13
N GLN A 973 -42.87 -9.85 26.27
CA GLN A 973 -43.13 -11.27 25.98
C GLN A 973 -43.37 -12.12 27.24
N GLY A 974 -43.47 -11.49 28.42
CA GLY A 974 -43.68 -12.19 29.69
C GLY A 974 -42.44 -12.92 30.23
N LYS A 975 -41.25 -12.61 29.72
CA LYS A 975 -39.96 -13.18 30.16
C LYS A 975 -39.27 -12.26 31.16
N THR A 976 -39.99 -11.81 32.18
CA THR A 976 -39.56 -10.80 33.18
C THR A 976 -38.25 -11.14 33.86
N ASP A 977 -38.03 -12.40 34.20
CA ASP A 977 -36.84 -12.84 34.94
C ASP A 977 -35.58 -12.75 34.06
N GLU A 978 -35.71 -13.03 32.76
CA GLU A 978 -34.63 -12.83 31.79
C GLU A 978 -34.44 -11.34 31.49
N ALA A 979 -35.53 -10.56 31.39
CA ALA A 979 -35.46 -9.12 31.18
C ALA A 979 -34.72 -8.41 32.33
N HIS A 980 -35.00 -8.77 33.58
CA HIS A 980 -34.31 -8.25 34.78
C HIS A 980 -32.81 -8.56 34.73
N ALA A 981 -32.43 -9.82 34.48
CA ALA A 981 -31.03 -10.22 34.38
C ALA A 981 -30.28 -9.57 33.19
N VAL A 982 -30.99 -9.16 32.14
CA VAL A 982 -30.42 -8.37 31.03
C VAL A 982 -30.29 -6.89 31.41
N ARG A 983 -31.24 -6.32 32.15
CA ARG A 983 -31.18 -4.93 32.62
C ARG A 983 -30.07 -4.70 33.66
N GLU A 984 -29.87 -5.65 34.58
CA GLU A 984 -28.71 -5.67 35.51
C GLU A 984 -27.34 -5.78 34.81
N GLU A 985 -27.30 -6.26 33.55
CA GLU A 985 -26.10 -6.23 32.71
C GLU A 985 -25.96 -4.87 32.02
N ALA A 986 -27.06 -4.30 31.52
CA ALA A 986 -27.09 -2.96 30.92
C ALA A 986 -26.62 -1.88 31.91
N ASP A 987 -27.16 -1.84 33.13
CA ASP A 987 -26.80 -0.87 34.18
C ASP A 987 -25.32 -0.94 34.56
N ARG A 988 -24.77 -2.16 34.63
CA ARG A 988 -23.37 -2.41 34.96
C ARG A 988 -22.42 -1.89 33.88
N VAL A 989 -22.84 -1.98 32.61
CA VAL A 989 -22.10 -1.44 31.46
C VAL A 989 -22.27 0.08 31.36
N LEU A 990 -23.48 0.61 31.59
CA LEU A 990 -23.80 2.03 31.66
C LEU A 990 -22.96 2.76 32.73
N MET A 991 -22.76 2.12 33.89
CA MET A 991 -21.86 2.61 34.94
C MET A 991 -20.39 2.77 34.48
N GLY A 992 -19.98 2.08 33.40
CA GLY A 992 -18.65 2.20 32.78
C GLY A 992 -18.53 3.24 31.66
N LEU A 993 -19.56 4.06 31.41
CA LEU A 993 -19.59 5.11 30.38
C LEU A 993 -19.34 6.52 30.96
N PRO A 994 -18.97 7.52 30.13
CA PRO A 994 -18.86 8.92 30.54
C PRO A 994 -20.14 9.46 31.18
N ALA A 995 -20.00 10.34 32.18
CA ALA A 995 -21.13 10.85 32.97
C ALA A 995 -22.27 11.48 32.13
N PRO A 996 -22.03 12.23 31.03
CA PRO A 996 -23.12 12.74 30.19
C PRO A 996 -23.95 11.64 29.52
N LEU A 997 -23.38 10.46 29.25
CA LEU A 997 -24.11 9.33 28.66
C LEU A 997 -24.91 8.52 29.69
N LYS A 998 -24.59 8.62 30.99
CA LYS A 998 -25.35 7.98 32.07
C LYS A 998 -26.72 8.62 32.33
N HIS A 999 -26.89 9.87 31.93
CA HIS A 999 -28.09 10.68 32.18
C HIS A 999 -28.89 10.91 30.89
N ALA A 1000 -28.92 9.89 30.01
CA ALA A 1000 -29.72 9.90 28.79
C ALA A 1000 -31.20 9.55 29.03
N GLU A 1001 -31.56 9.15 30.25
CA GLU A 1001 -32.93 9.21 30.74
C GLU A 1001 -33.27 10.65 31.17
N TYR A 1002 -34.47 11.13 30.80
CA TYR A 1002 -34.94 12.51 30.99
C TYR A 1002 -34.29 13.59 30.11
N ARG A 1003 -34.49 13.51 28.79
CA ARG A 1003 -34.70 14.67 27.91
C ARG A 1003 -35.64 14.36 26.75
#